data_AF-A0A3E1EZP9-F1
#
_entry.id   AF-A0A3E1EZP9-F1
#
_cell.length_a   1.000
_cell.length_b   1.000
_cell.length_c   1.000
_cell.angle_alpha   90.00
_cell.angle_beta   90.00
_cell.angle_gamma   90.00
#
_symmetry.space_group_name_H-M   'P 1'
#
loop_
_entity.id
_entity.type
_entity.pdbx_description
1 polymer ?
#
loop_
_entity_poly.entity_id
_entity_poly.type
_entity_poly.pdbx_seq_one_letter_code
_entity_poly.pdbx_strand_id
1 'polypeptide(L)'
;MNKDLAKIGLHIGKTSKQSMVLYFINNPDGSPRWIWNAKNKRPDFLRFYNVSSFKSKIFSLMIKLIFLTRLQHLIFGKHSIKAYRDEAHCLSEFTKGDFALFTGTTGPNRKLVLFAQDQFIKVGLTILSIQALENELFNLKNITTNSAVEVPKCKKISDGIISFSDIGKNGKRSNTFSKTHAQGLHELYKQHPTTIKTFGQSEIFQESINQLHKYKLEANKIEMNNIIDKLELLVNDLAQIELRFNWNHRDFTPWNCYASKNQVKIYDFELAHSALPFGFDAFHYVMQQGIMVDRSSWSDLKPLLASAFQDLKSVFGNGNEKFEDHLKAYLLVNIAYHIDLYSRQEKWHQQIYWLLNTWNEALSDLIQNETNSRGLVIGDVFDFLQNEEYAAVKFPDIQPKTLSENSDIDLLVYKATSQRLIQYIEGHALVKKVNQKAQSNMTRLLIVLQNDQILALDLIWKLKVKALEFMSVQQAITAAQTNVYGVKKLFLKDHLNYLNCFYGLNNSSIPEKYQSDFDSNQEIVTETQELKQKIKNLPQNKGISRLINKVNYFTDTLGQFVFQKGLIITFSGVDGAGKSTIIENTKKELEKKLRKKVVVIRHRPSLLPILSAYTHGKEKAEKIAATTLPRQGKNSSFLSSLIRFSYYYTDYFFGQFYVYVKHVMRGEIVLYDRYYFDFINDSLRSNILLPKWLTKAGYKLLLKPNLNFFLYADAATILKRKKELDEKAINSLTKDYFNLFTELDKKSKGKYFLIENLHLQETMSFIASKTNPQIL
;
A
#
# COMPACT_ATOMS: atom_id res chain seq x y z
N MET A 1 -18.38 11.18 -38.40
CA MET A 1 -19.05 12.42 -38.84
C MET A 1 -20.25 12.18 -39.75
N ASN A 2 -20.12 11.81 -41.03
CA ASN A 2 -21.30 11.65 -41.92
C ASN A 2 -22.34 10.66 -41.36
N LYS A 3 -21.87 9.50 -40.85
CA LYS A 3 -22.72 8.51 -40.18
C LYS A 3 -23.45 9.06 -38.96
N ASP A 4 -22.80 9.93 -38.18
CA ASP A 4 -23.39 10.52 -36.97
C ASP A 4 -24.41 11.60 -37.31
N LEU A 5 -24.13 12.42 -38.32
CA LEU A 5 -25.05 13.44 -38.80
C LEU A 5 -26.30 12.81 -39.42
N ALA A 6 -26.16 11.70 -40.13
CA ALA A 6 -27.31 10.99 -40.69
C ALA A 6 -28.30 10.51 -39.61
N LYS A 7 -27.82 10.22 -38.39
CA LYS A 7 -28.65 9.83 -37.24
C LYS A 7 -29.50 10.97 -36.67
N ILE A 8 -29.25 12.21 -37.10
CA ILE A 8 -30.05 13.39 -36.76
C ILE A 8 -30.66 14.04 -38.01
N GLY A 9 -30.72 13.33 -39.13
CA GLY A 9 -31.30 13.82 -40.38
C GLY A 9 -30.44 14.84 -41.13
N LEU A 10 -29.11 14.81 -40.96
CA LEU A 10 -28.17 15.68 -41.66
C LEU A 10 -27.21 14.87 -42.53
N HIS A 11 -27.02 15.28 -43.78
CA HIS A 11 -26.17 14.58 -44.75
C HIS A 11 -25.13 15.51 -45.34
N ILE A 12 -23.87 15.07 -45.39
CA ILE A 12 -22.77 15.85 -45.98
C ILE A 12 -22.88 15.78 -47.52
N GLY A 13 -22.92 16.93 -48.20
CA GLY A 13 -23.06 16.98 -49.66
C GLY A 13 -22.72 18.35 -50.25
N LYS A 14 -22.43 18.39 -51.57
CA LYS A 14 -21.94 19.60 -52.27
C LYS A 14 -23.03 20.43 -52.96
N THR A 15 -24.26 19.96 -53.10
CA THR A 15 -25.22 20.58 -54.05
C THR A 15 -26.67 20.42 -53.62
N SER A 16 -27.19 21.42 -52.89
CA SER A 16 -28.62 21.78 -52.95
C SER A 16 -28.78 23.27 -52.60
N LYS A 17 -29.83 23.93 -53.09
CA LYS A 17 -30.19 25.33 -52.76
C LYS A 17 -30.52 25.54 -51.27
N GLN A 18 -30.49 24.49 -50.43
CA GLN A 18 -30.83 24.50 -49.01
C GLN A 18 -29.69 23.96 -48.10
N SER A 19 -28.43 24.00 -48.55
CA SER A 19 -27.31 23.56 -47.71
C SER A 19 -27.05 24.52 -46.53
N MET A 20 -26.81 23.98 -45.33
CA MET A 20 -26.36 24.73 -44.15
C MET A 20 -24.88 24.50 -43.87
N VAL A 21 -24.23 25.49 -43.27
CA VAL A 21 -22.83 25.39 -42.83
C VAL A 21 -22.81 24.98 -41.36
N LEU A 22 -22.07 23.91 -41.05
CA LEU A 22 -21.82 23.45 -39.69
C LEU A 22 -20.36 23.68 -39.33
N TYR A 23 -20.13 24.19 -38.13
CA TYR A 23 -18.80 24.22 -37.52
C TYR A 23 -18.62 23.02 -36.60
N PHE A 24 -17.36 22.61 -36.41
CA PHE A 24 -17.05 21.54 -35.48
C PHE A 24 -15.71 21.73 -34.76
N ILE A 25 -15.58 21.09 -33.60
CA ILE A 25 -14.33 20.95 -32.83
C ILE A 25 -14.06 19.46 -32.67
N ASN A 26 -12.81 19.05 -32.91
CA ASN A 26 -12.37 17.65 -32.77
C ASN A 26 -11.89 17.32 -31.36
N ASN A 27 -11.95 16.04 -31.02
CA ASN A 27 -11.16 15.41 -29.97
C ASN A 27 -9.66 15.38 -30.36
N PRO A 28 -8.75 15.12 -29.39
CA PRO A 28 -7.33 14.97 -29.68
C PRO A 28 -6.98 13.89 -30.70
N ASP A 29 -7.84 12.87 -30.83
CA ASP A 29 -7.71 11.78 -31.82
C ASP A 29 -8.21 12.17 -33.24
N GLY A 30 -8.65 13.42 -33.43
CA GLY A 30 -9.14 13.93 -34.70
C GLY A 30 -10.62 13.62 -34.99
N SER A 31 -11.31 12.85 -34.16
CA SER A 31 -12.75 12.61 -34.30
C SER A 31 -13.56 13.89 -33.96
N PRO A 32 -14.67 14.18 -34.64
CA PRO A 32 -15.50 15.34 -34.29
C PRO A 32 -16.09 15.14 -32.89
N ARG A 33 -15.97 16.13 -32.02
CA ARG A 33 -16.51 16.13 -30.65
C ARG A 33 -17.81 16.92 -30.55
N TRP A 34 -17.78 18.17 -31.01
CA TRP A 34 -18.92 19.07 -31.01
C TRP A 34 -19.18 19.58 -32.41
N ILE A 35 -20.45 19.62 -32.82
CA ILE A 35 -20.89 20.14 -34.12
C ILE A 35 -22.04 21.10 -33.88
N TRP A 36 -22.09 22.25 -34.53
CA TRP A 36 -23.20 23.20 -34.40
C TRP A 36 -23.42 23.98 -35.68
N ASN A 37 -24.60 24.57 -35.83
CA ASN A 37 -24.93 25.43 -36.98
C ASN A 37 -24.11 26.72 -36.92
N ALA A 38 -23.49 27.11 -38.04
CA ALA A 38 -22.67 28.32 -38.13
C ALA A 38 -23.44 29.61 -37.78
N LYS A 39 -24.78 29.59 -37.89
CA LYS A 39 -25.66 30.71 -37.53
C LYS A 39 -25.98 30.80 -36.03
N ASN A 40 -25.57 29.83 -35.21
CA ASN A 40 -25.86 29.83 -33.77
C ASN A 40 -25.42 31.13 -33.10
N LYS A 41 -26.35 31.76 -32.37
CA LYS A 41 -26.05 32.98 -31.61
C LYS A 41 -25.37 32.68 -30.29
N ARG A 42 -25.57 31.47 -29.74
CA ARG A 42 -25.06 31.05 -28.43
C ARG A 42 -24.16 29.82 -28.58
N PRO A 43 -23.13 29.70 -27.73
CA PRO A 43 -22.24 28.54 -27.73
C PRO A 43 -22.90 27.36 -26.99
N ASP A 44 -24.03 26.86 -27.50
CA ASP A 44 -24.82 25.84 -26.81
C ASP A 44 -24.08 24.50 -26.62
N PHE A 45 -23.05 24.23 -27.43
CA PHE A 45 -22.18 23.06 -27.22
C PHE A 45 -21.45 23.09 -25.87
N LEU A 46 -21.27 24.26 -25.24
CA LEU A 46 -20.70 24.35 -23.89
C LEU A 46 -21.59 23.70 -22.82
N ARG A 47 -22.87 23.41 -23.11
CA ARG A 47 -23.74 22.67 -22.20
C ARG A 47 -23.30 21.22 -22.00
N PHE A 48 -22.57 20.65 -22.97
CA PHE A 48 -21.96 19.33 -22.87
C PHE A 48 -20.59 19.35 -22.17
N TYR A 49 -20.12 20.54 -21.75
CA TYR A 49 -18.77 20.74 -21.25
C TYR A 49 -18.77 21.01 -19.75
N ASN A 50 -18.07 20.17 -18.98
CA ASN A 50 -17.91 20.37 -17.55
C ASN A 50 -16.90 21.50 -17.26
N VAL A 51 -17.40 22.66 -16.79
CA VAL A 51 -16.59 23.84 -16.46
C VAL A 51 -16.20 23.83 -14.97
N SER A 52 -15.36 22.87 -14.57
CA SER A 52 -14.89 22.73 -13.18
C SER A 52 -13.52 23.38 -12.91
N SER A 53 -12.52 23.14 -13.78
CA SER A 53 -11.14 23.59 -13.61
C SER A 53 -10.87 25.02 -14.07
N PHE A 54 -9.75 25.61 -13.65
CA PHE A 54 -9.32 26.94 -14.10
C PHE A 54 -9.15 27.00 -15.64
N LYS A 55 -8.52 25.97 -16.22
CA LYS A 55 -8.35 25.86 -17.68
C LYS A 55 -9.69 25.77 -18.41
N SER A 56 -10.65 24.99 -17.89
CA SER A 56 -11.97 24.88 -18.52
C SER A 56 -12.80 26.16 -18.36
N LYS A 57 -12.63 26.91 -17.26
CA LYS A 57 -13.22 28.24 -17.06
C LYS A 57 -12.69 29.25 -18.08
N ILE A 58 -11.37 29.30 -18.30
CA ILE A 58 -10.77 30.16 -19.34
C ILE A 58 -11.30 29.79 -20.72
N PHE A 59 -11.27 28.50 -21.08
CA PHE A 59 -11.79 28.04 -22.36
C PHE A 59 -13.26 28.42 -22.55
N SER A 60 -14.11 28.21 -21.54
CA SER A 60 -15.52 28.59 -21.57
C SER A 60 -15.70 30.10 -21.77
N LEU A 61 -14.91 30.92 -21.07
CA LEU A 61 -14.93 32.37 -21.19
C LEU A 61 -14.54 32.82 -22.60
N MET A 62 -13.45 32.27 -23.16
CA MET A 62 -13.01 32.57 -24.52
C MET A 62 -14.08 32.24 -25.55
N ILE A 63 -14.66 31.04 -25.49
CA ILE A 63 -15.75 30.64 -26.39
C ILE A 63 -16.95 31.58 -26.26
N LYS A 64 -17.35 31.96 -25.04
CA LYS A 64 -18.44 32.93 -24.84
C LYS A 64 -18.13 34.29 -25.47
N LEU A 65 -16.89 34.78 -25.33
CA LEU A 65 -16.44 36.04 -25.94
C LEU A 65 -16.49 35.98 -27.48
N ILE A 66 -16.07 34.86 -28.08
CA ILE A 66 -16.11 34.64 -29.53
C ILE A 66 -17.54 34.73 -30.07
N PHE A 67 -18.49 34.11 -29.36
CA PHE A 67 -19.90 34.16 -29.74
C PHE A 67 -20.53 35.54 -29.50
N LEU A 68 -20.15 36.21 -28.41
CA LEU A 68 -20.59 37.58 -28.10
C LEU A 68 -20.15 38.58 -29.18
N THR A 69 -18.91 38.44 -29.66
CA THR A 69 -18.30 39.31 -30.69
C THR A 69 -18.62 38.88 -32.13
N ARG A 70 -19.34 37.77 -32.32
CA ARG A 70 -19.66 37.17 -33.64
C ARG A 70 -18.45 36.83 -34.51
N LEU A 71 -17.32 36.47 -33.89
CA LEU A 71 -16.07 36.11 -34.59
C LEU A 71 -15.98 34.59 -34.88
N GLN A 72 -17.10 33.87 -34.90
CA GLN A 72 -17.10 32.41 -35.07
C GLN A 72 -16.45 31.99 -36.39
N HIS A 73 -16.69 32.74 -37.48
CA HIS A 73 -16.17 32.39 -38.80
C HIS A 73 -14.64 32.46 -38.87
N LEU A 74 -14.02 33.44 -38.21
CA LEU A 74 -12.56 33.58 -38.19
C LEU A 74 -11.86 32.41 -37.47
N ILE A 75 -12.52 31.87 -36.44
CA ILE A 75 -11.93 30.84 -35.58
C ILE A 75 -12.27 29.44 -36.06
N PHE A 76 -13.52 29.21 -36.45
CA PHE A 76 -14.03 27.87 -36.81
C PHE A 76 -14.24 27.67 -38.31
N GLY A 77 -14.04 28.70 -39.14
CA GLY A 77 -14.28 28.63 -40.60
C GLY A 77 -13.48 27.53 -41.30
N LYS A 78 -12.24 27.28 -40.86
CA LYS A 78 -11.38 26.20 -41.37
C LYS A 78 -11.88 24.80 -40.98
N HIS A 79 -12.73 24.70 -39.96
CA HIS A 79 -13.36 23.48 -39.47
C HIS A 79 -14.86 23.55 -39.74
N SER A 80 -15.22 23.67 -41.02
CA SER A 80 -16.60 23.76 -41.48
C SER A 80 -16.94 22.68 -42.49
N ILE A 81 -18.20 22.26 -42.49
CA ILE A 81 -18.78 21.35 -43.48
C ILE A 81 -20.11 21.88 -43.98
N LYS A 82 -20.46 21.53 -45.20
CA LYS A 82 -21.81 21.74 -45.74
C LYS A 82 -22.64 20.48 -45.56
N ALA A 83 -23.82 20.64 -44.96
CA ALA A 83 -24.79 19.57 -44.80
C ALA A 83 -26.15 20.02 -45.34
N TYR A 84 -26.96 19.07 -45.79
CA TYR A 84 -28.38 19.28 -46.08
C TYR A 84 -29.23 18.50 -45.08
N ARG A 85 -30.42 19.01 -44.80
CA ARG A 85 -31.38 18.40 -43.89
C ARG A 85 -32.32 17.46 -44.65
N ASP A 86 -32.54 16.28 -44.10
CA ASP A 86 -33.63 15.39 -44.47
C ASP A 86 -34.89 15.82 -43.70
N GLU A 87 -35.84 16.44 -44.41
CA GLU A 87 -37.09 16.93 -43.81
C GLU A 87 -37.99 15.80 -43.30
N ALA A 88 -37.84 14.58 -43.83
CA ALA A 88 -38.62 13.41 -43.41
C ALA A 88 -38.08 12.77 -42.13
N HIS A 89 -36.86 13.09 -41.70
CA HIS A 89 -36.27 12.54 -40.49
C HIS A 89 -37.01 13.02 -39.23
N CYS A 90 -37.21 12.14 -38.23
CA CYS A 90 -37.95 12.46 -37.00
C CYS A 90 -37.33 13.59 -36.15
N LEU A 91 -36.07 13.97 -36.43
CA LEU A 91 -35.34 15.05 -35.78
C LEU A 91 -35.16 16.31 -36.66
N SER A 92 -35.82 16.38 -37.82
CA SER A 92 -35.68 17.51 -38.75
C SER A 92 -36.05 18.86 -38.10
N GLU A 93 -37.11 18.89 -37.30
CA GLU A 93 -37.55 20.11 -36.56
C GLU A 93 -36.47 20.65 -35.60
N PHE A 94 -35.68 19.77 -34.98
CA PHE A 94 -34.63 20.17 -34.03
C PHE A 94 -33.36 20.68 -34.72
N THR A 95 -33.20 20.41 -36.01
CA THR A 95 -32.07 20.90 -36.81
C THR A 95 -32.43 22.11 -37.69
N LYS A 96 -33.66 22.64 -37.57
CA LYS A 96 -34.11 23.88 -38.25
C LYS A 96 -33.46 25.14 -37.72
N GLY A 97 -33.33 25.25 -36.40
CA GLY A 97 -32.84 26.44 -35.71
C GLY A 97 -31.40 26.34 -35.25
N ASP A 98 -31.13 27.02 -34.14
CA ASP A 98 -29.88 26.90 -33.40
C ASP A 98 -29.82 25.51 -32.74
N PHE A 99 -28.75 24.77 -32.98
CA PHE A 99 -28.52 23.47 -32.34
C PHE A 99 -27.04 23.23 -32.07
N ALA A 100 -26.76 22.33 -31.14
CA ALA A 100 -25.42 21.80 -30.89
C ALA A 100 -25.48 20.29 -30.68
N LEU A 101 -24.51 19.57 -31.23
CA LEU A 101 -24.41 18.12 -31.16
C LEU A 101 -23.10 17.72 -30.47
N PHE A 102 -23.20 16.91 -29.42
CA PHE A 102 -22.08 16.14 -28.91
C PHE A 102 -22.13 14.73 -29.50
N THR A 103 -21.02 14.31 -30.10
CA THR A 103 -20.92 13.05 -30.85
C THR A 103 -20.64 11.82 -29.97
N GLY A 104 -20.52 12.01 -28.66
CA GLY A 104 -20.26 10.95 -27.70
C GLY A 104 -18.81 10.46 -27.72
N THR A 105 -18.43 9.78 -26.64
CA THR A 105 -17.14 9.07 -26.53
C THR A 105 -17.25 7.72 -27.21
N THR A 106 -16.20 7.28 -27.91
CA THR A 106 -16.12 5.94 -28.51
C THR A 106 -16.28 4.85 -27.45
N GLY A 107 -17.13 3.86 -27.72
CA GLY A 107 -17.34 2.73 -26.83
C GLY A 107 -18.69 2.05 -27.04
N PRO A 108 -18.94 0.93 -26.33
CA PRO A 108 -20.16 0.13 -26.47
C PRO A 108 -21.42 0.88 -26.00
N ASN A 109 -21.28 1.90 -25.16
CA ASN A 109 -22.37 2.76 -24.66
C ASN A 109 -22.44 4.13 -25.39
N ARG A 110 -21.83 4.25 -26.57
CA ARG A 110 -21.78 5.53 -27.30
C ARG A 110 -23.19 6.00 -27.69
N LYS A 111 -23.51 7.24 -27.36
CA LYS A 111 -24.74 7.96 -27.70
C LYS A 111 -24.42 9.36 -28.24
N LEU A 112 -25.24 9.87 -29.15
CA LEU A 112 -25.20 11.30 -29.52
C LEU A 112 -26.07 12.08 -28.54
N VAL A 113 -25.70 13.33 -28.27
CA VAL A 113 -26.52 14.26 -27.48
C VAL A 113 -26.69 15.55 -28.29
N LEU A 114 -27.90 15.78 -28.77
CA LEU A 114 -28.32 16.99 -29.49
C LEU A 114 -28.97 17.95 -28.49
N PHE A 115 -28.59 19.23 -28.51
CA PHE A 115 -29.27 20.28 -27.78
C PHE A 115 -29.93 21.24 -28.77
N ALA A 116 -31.24 21.36 -28.70
CA ALA A 116 -32.05 22.22 -29.55
C ALA A 116 -33.37 22.56 -28.84
N GLN A 117 -33.93 23.74 -29.11
CA GLN A 117 -35.21 24.18 -28.53
C GLN A 117 -35.29 24.05 -26.99
N ASP A 118 -34.18 24.35 -26.28
CA ASP A 118 -34.04 24.20 -24.81
C ASP A 118 -34.26 22.76 -24.29
N GLN A 119 -34.03 21.76 -25.15
CA GLN A 119 -34.12 20.34 -24.81
C GLN A 119 -32.83 19.60 -25.16
N PHE A 120 -32.52 18.58 -24.38
CA PHE A 120 -31.49 17.58 -24.69
C PHE A 120 -32.15 16.37 -25.36
N ILE A 121 -31.64 15.94 -26.50
CA ILE A 121 -32.12 14.77 -27.24
C ILE A 121 -30.98 13.79 -27.31
N LYS A 122 -31.12 12.65 -26.63
CA LYS A 122 -30.14 11.57 -26.67
C LYS A 122 -30.53 10.57 -27.77
N VAL A 123 -29.56 10.17 -28.58
CA VAL A 123 -29.71 9.20 -29.67
C VAL A 123 -28.78 8.03 -29.43
N GLY A 124 -29.34 6.86 -29.11
CA GLY A 124 -28.59 5.62 -28.94
C GLY A 124 -28.02 5.13 -30.28
N LEU A 125 -26.73 4.75 -30.29
CA LEU A 125 -26.05 4.26 -31.49
C LEU A 125 -25.79 2.75 -31.47
N THR A 126 -25.91 2.14 -30.30
CA THR A 126 -25.71 0.71 -30.04
C THR A 126 -26.89 0.15 -29.26
N ILE A 127 -27.07 -1.17 -29.29
CA ILE A 127 -28.12 -1.87 -28.51
C ILE A 127 -28.02 -1.50 -27.03
N LEU A 128 -26.81 -1.49 -26.46
CA LEU A 128 -26.59 -1.15 -25.05
C LEU A 128 -26.95 0.31 -24.74
N SER A 129 -26.57 1.26 -25.60
CA SER A 129 -26.96 2.66 -25.40
C SER A 129 -28.48 2.88 -25.54
N ILE A 130 -29.15 2.10 -26.39
CA ILE A 130 -30.61 2.14 -26.53
C ILE A 130 -31.27 1.60 -25.26
N GLN A 131 -30.81 0.46 -24.75
CA GLN A 131 -31.29 -0.11 -23.48
C GLN A 131 -31.10 0.85 -22.30
N ALA A 132 -29.95 1.52 -22.23
CA ALA A 132 -29.66 2.52 -21.21
C ALA A 132 -30.63 3.72 -21.27
N LEU A 133 -30.96 4.20 -22.47
CA LEU A 133 -31.93 5.28 -22.66
C LEU A 133 -33.35 4.84 -22.30
N GLU A 134 -33.76 3.63 -22.65
CA GLU A 134 -35.07 3.09 -22.27
C GLU A 134 -35.16 2.91 -20.73
N ASN A 135 -34.07 2.52 -20.07
CA ASN A 135 -34.00 2.48 -18.60
C ASN A 135 -34.15 3.89 -17.99
N GLU A 136 -33.46 4.89 -18.53
CA GLU A 136 -33.60 6.29 -18.09
C GLU A 136 -35.05 6.79 -18.26
N LEU A 137 -35.69 6.49 -19.39
CA LEU A 137 -37.10 6.83 -19.64
C LEU A 137 -38.05 6.14 -18.64
N PHE A 138 -37.84 4.85 -18.39
CA PHE A 138 -38.63 4.08 -17.45
C PHE A 138 -38.55 4.68 -16.04
N ASN A 139 -37.34 4.99 -15.57
CA ASN A 139 -37.14 5.55 -14.23
C ASN A 139 -37.72 6.97 -14.11
N LEU A 140 -37.45 7.85 -15.07
CA LEU A 140 -37.95 9.23 -15.02
C LEU A 140 -39.48 9.34 -15.10
N LYS A 141 -40.16 8.41 -15.78
CA LYS A 141 -41.63 8.36 -15.80
C LYS A 141 -42.24 8.07 -14.43
N ASN A 142 -41.49 7.40 -13.56
CA ASN A 142 -41.94 6.98 -12.25
C ASN A 142 -41.47 7.92 -11.13
N ILE A 143 -40.78 9.02 -11.47
CA ILE A 143 -40.28 10.00 -10.50
C ILE A 143 -41.05 11.31 -10.65
N THR A 144 -41.56 11.81 -9.52
CA THR A 144 -42.23 13.10 -9.39
C THR A 144 -41.27 14.15 -8.81
N THR A 145 -41.18 15.29 -9.49
CA THR A 145 -40.44 16.47 -9.01
C THR A 145 -41.17 17.12 -7.83
N ASN A 146 -40.44 17.55 -6.81
CA ASN A 146 -40.97 18.24 -5.63
C ASN A 146 -40.03 19.37 -5.15
N SER A 147 -40.28 19.91 -3.96
CA SER A 147 -39.49 21.01 -3.39
C SER A 147 -38.03 20.66 -3.10
N ALA A 148 -37.71 19.38 -2.90
CA ALA A 148 -36.37 18.89 -2.58
C ALA A 148 -35.65 18.26 -3.78
N VAL A 149 -36.38 17.72 -4.76
CA VAL A 149 -35.81 17.05 -5.95
C VAL A 149 -36.44 17.53 -7.24
N GLU A 150 -35.60 17.93 -8.20
CA GLU A 150 -35.99 18.19 -9.59
C GLU A 150 -35.32 17.18 -10.54
N VAL A 151 -36.12 16.57 -11.41
CA VAL A 151 -35.64 15.64 -12.46
C VAL A 151 -36.10 16.12 -13.83
N PRO A 152 -35.38 15.78 -14.93
CA PRO A 152 -35.79 16.21 -16.25
C PRO A 152 -37.11 15.55 -16.66
N LYS A 153 -38.01 16.32 -17.25
CA LYS A 153 -39.17 15.80 -17.98
C LYS A 153 -38.65 15.09 -19.24
N CYS A 154 -39.14 13.89 -19.49
CA CYS A 154 -38.73 13.08 -20.64
C CYS A 154 -39.89 12.82 -21.61
N LYS A 155 -39.58 12.72 -22.91
CA LYS A 155 -40.53 12.31 -23.95
C LYS A 155 -39.80 11.47 -25.01
N LYS A 156 -40.31 10.25 -25.25
CA LYS A 156 -39.85 9.39 -26.33
C LYS A 156 -40.24 9.99 -27.68
N ILE A 157 -39.28 10.19 -28.58
CA ILE A 157 -39.49 10.69 -29.94
C ILE A 157 -39.67 9.51 -30.89
N SER A 158 -38.76 8.55 -30.82
CA SER A 158 -38.79 7.28 -31.55
C SER A 158 -37.95 6.24 -30.79
N ASP A 159 -37.88 5.01 -31.29
CA ASP A 159 -37.03 3.98 -30.67
C ASP A 159 -35.55 4.43 -30.63
N GLY A 160 -34.95 4.35 -29.44
CA GLY A 160 -33.58 4.81 -29.20
C GLY A 160 -33.37 6.33 -29.22
N ILE A 161 -34.44 7.15 -29.30
CA ILE A 161 -34.37 8.61 -29.33
C ILE A 161 -35.30 9.23 -28.28
N ILE A 162 -34.71 9.92 -27.31
CA ILE A 162 -35.44 10.45 -26.14
C ILE A 162 -35.05 11.90 -25.91
N SER A 163 -36.06 12.74 -25.68
CA SER A 163 -35.90 14.15 -25.33
C SER A 163 -36.05 14.38 -23.83
N PHE A 164 -35.30 15.35 -23.31
CA PHE A 164 -35.21 15.71 -21.90
C PHE A 164 -35.23 17.24 -21.74
N SER A 165 -35.96 17.75 -20.75
CA SER A 165 -35.94 19.17 -20.41
C SER A 165 -34.61 19.58 -19.78
N ASP A 166 -34.13 20.80 -20.09
CA ASP A 166 -32.94 21.38 -19.45
C ASP A 166 -33.23 21.84 -18.01
N ILE A 167 -32.75 21.08 -17.03
CA ILE A 167 -32.83 21.41 -15.60
C ILE A 167 -31.56 22.10 -15.06
N GLY A 168 -30.55 22.33 -15.92
CA GLY A 168 -29.25 22.89 -15.52
C GLY A 168 -29.24 24.41 -15.35
N LYS A 169 -30.29 25.11 -15.80
CA LYS A 169 -30.39 26.58 -15.70
C LYS A 169 -30.28 27.02 -14.23
N ASN A 170 -29.34 27.93 -13.95
CA ASN A 170 -29.02 28.48 -12.62
C ASN A 170 -28.54 27.45 -11.56
N GLY A 171 -28.27 26.21 -11.94
CA GLY A 171 -27.73 25.19 -11.05
C GLY A 171 -26.25 25.41 -10.74
N LYS A 172 -25.84 25.17 -9.49
CA LYS A 172 -24.43 25.08 -9.09
C LYS A 172 -24.11 23.64 -8.71
N ARG A 173 -22.98 23.14 -9.16
CA ARG A 173 -22.47 21.84 -8.71
C ARG A 173 -21.78 22.02 -7.37
N SER A 174 -21.98 21.06 -6.49
CA SER A 174 -21.22 20.91 -5.25
C SER A 174 -20.16 19.83 -5.46
N ASN A 175 -18.99 19.98 -4.84
CA ASN A 175 -17.98 18.92 -4.77
C ASN A 175 -18.03 18.21 -3.41
N THR A 176 -19.09 18.43 -2.63
CA THR A 176 -19.20 17.89 -1.27
C THR A 176 -20.62 17.38 -1.10
N PHE A 177 -20.73 16.14 -0.65
CA PHE A 177 -22.01 15.58 -0.23
C PHE A 177 -22.50 16.36 0.98
N SER A 178 -23.78 16.65 1.02
CA SER A 178 -24.37 17.51 2.06
C SER A 178 -25.77 17.04 2.40
N LYS A 179 -26.33 17.58 3.49
CA LYS A 179 -27.71 17.32 3.89
C LYS A 179 -28.74 17.59 2.77
N THR A 180 -28.49 18.54 1.86
CA THR A 180 -29.37 18.77 0.70
C THR A 180 -29.37 17.56 -0.25
N HIS A 181 -28.21 16.95 -0.49
CA HIS A 181 -28.09 15.71 -1.27
C HIS A 181 -28.82 14.55 -0.57
N ALA A 182 -28.63 14.40 0.74
CA ALA A 182 -29.34 13.41 1.54
C ALA A 182 -30.87 13.57 1.48
N GLN A 183 -31.38 14.81 1.58
CA GLN A 183 -32.79 15.12 1.42
C GLN A 183 -33.31 14.77 0.02
N GLY A 184 -32.55 15.11 -1.01
CA GLY A 184 -32.91 14.75 -2.38
C GLY A 184 -33.01 13.23 -2.58
N LEU A 185 -32.00 12.49 -2.12
CA LEU A 185 -32.02 11.02 -2.19
C LEU A 185 -33.17 10.42 -1.38
N HIS A 186 -33.43 10.92 -0.17
CA HIS A 186 -34.54 10.44 0.66
C HIS A 186 -35.91 10.65 -0.01
N GLU A 187 -36.11 11.77 -0.69
CA GLU A 187 -37.35 12.04 -1.42
C GLU A 187 -37.51 11.16 -2.66
N LEU A 188 -36.42 10.75 -3.31
CA LEU A 188 -36.47 9.70 -4.33
C LEU A 188 -36.81 8.35 -3.71
N TYR A 189 -36.18 7.98 -2.60
CA TYR A 189 -36.43 6.70 -1.93
C TYR A 189 -37.90 6.55 -1.50
N LYS A 190 -38.56 7.62 -1.05
CA LYS A 190 -39.99 7.62 -0.68
C LYS A 190 -40.94 7.29 -1.84
N GLN A 191 -40.53 7.56 -3.07
CA GLN A 191 -41.34 7.34 -4.26
C GLN A 191 -41.26 5.90 -4.77
N HIS A 192 -40.39 5.08 -4.17
CA HIS A 192 -40.17 3.70 -4.57
C HIS A 192 -40.28 2.75 -3.37
N PRO A 193 -40.58 1.45 -3.61
CA PRO A 193 -40.60 0.46 -2.55
C PRO A 193 -39.23 0.35 -1.88
N THR A 194 -39.24 0.32 -0.54
CA THR A 194 -38.08 -0.03 0.28
C THR A 194 -38.28 -1.44 0.82
N THR A 195 -37.25 -2.27 0.78
CA THR A 195 -37.30 -3.65 1.31
C THR A 195 -36.15 -3.90 2.27
N ILE A 196 -36.35 -4.81 3.23
CA ILE A 196 -35.28 -5.35 4.06
C ILE A 196 -35.20 -6.83 3.72
N LYS A 197 -34.01 -7.31 3.36
CA LYS A 197 -33.77 -8.72 3.04
C LYS A 197 -32.33 -9.08 3.31
N THR A 198 -32.09 -10.38 3.49
CA THR A 198 -30.75 -10.95 3.51
C THR A 198 -30.02 -10.66 2.20
N PHE A 199 -28.83 -10.07 2.26
CA PHE A 199 -28.11 -9.61 1.07
C PHE A 199 -27.79 -10.74 0.09
N GLY A 200 -27.42 -11.93 0.61
CA GLY A 200 -27.15 -13.12 -0.19
C GLY A 200 -28.32 -13.59 -1.07
N GLN A 201 -29.55 -13.23 -0.71
CA GLN A 201 -30.77 -13.56 -1.47
C GLN A 201 -31.12 -12.50 -2.52
N SER A 202 -30.38 -11.40 -2.60
CA SER A 202 -30.64 -10.34 -3.57
C SER A 202 -30.08 -10.68 -4.95
N GLU A 203 -30.79 -10.27 -6.00
CA GLU A 203 -30.33 -10.44 -7.40
C GLU A 203 -28.96 -9.78 -7.64
N ILE A 204 -28.74 -8.59 -7.09
CA ILE A 204 -27.49 -7.85 -7.27
C ILE A 204 -26.28 -8.55 -6.61
N PHE A 205 -26.49 -9.28 -5.51
CA PHE A 205 -25.43 -10.08 -4.90
C PHE A 205 -25.04 -11.25 -5.81
N GLN A 206 -26.02 -11.96 -6.35
CA GLN A 206 -25.80 -13.06 -7.28
C GLN A 206 -25.15 -12.56 -8.59
N GLU A 207 -25.59 -11.42 -9.11
CA GLU A 207 -24.96 -10.77 -10.26
C GLU A 207 -23.48 -10.44 -9.99
N SER A 208 -23.19 -9.89 -8.81
CA SER A 208 -21.82 -9.54 -8.40
C SER A 208 -20.92 -10.78 -8.37
N ILE A 209 -21.37 -11.87 -7.73
CA ILE A 209 -20.61 -13.13 -7.70
C ILE A 209 -20.37 -13.68 -9.10
N ASN A 210 -21.39 -13.68 -9.95
CA ASN A 210 -21.27 -14.17 -11.33
C ASN A 210 -20.24 -13.37 -12.13
N GLN A 211 -20.15 -12.05 -11.93
CA GLN A 211 -19.14 -11.20 -12.56
C GLN A 211 -17.71 -11.54 -12.08
N LEU A 212 -17.54 -11.79 -10.78
CA LEU A 212 -16.24 -12.21 -10.23
C LEU A 212 -15.81 -13.58 -10.75
N HIS A 213 -16.71 -14.57 -10.75
CA HIS A 213 -16.44 -15.90 -11.28
C HIS A 213 -16.12 -15.87 -12.77
N LYS A 214 -16.86 -15.10 -13.55
CA LYS A 214 -16.61 -14.92 -14.99
C LYS A 214 -15.19 -14.43 -15.25
N TYR A 215 -14.70 -13.47 -14.46
CA TYR A 215 -13.32 -12.98 -14.59
C TYR A 215 -12.30 -14.09 -14.30
N LYS A 216 -12.45 -14.85 -13.19
CA LYS A 216 -11.51 -15.91 -12.82
C LYS A 216 -11.42 -17.06 -13.83
N LEU A 217 -12.46 -17.28 -14.64
CA LEU A 217 -12.44 -18.29 -15.71
C LEU A 217 -11.55 -17.89 -16.89
N GLU A 218 -11.18 -16.62 -17.03
CA GLU A 218 -10.32 -16.15 -18.11
C GLU A 218 -8.85 -16.34 -17.76
N ALA A 219 -8.26 -17.47 -18.15
CA ALA A 219 -6.89 -17.86 -17.78
C ALA A 219 -5.78 -16.84 -18.07
N ASN A 220 -6.00 -15.94 -19.04
CA ASN A 220 -5.02 -14.91 -19.43
C ASN A 220 -5.15 -13.60 -18.64
N LYS A 221 -6.14 -13.46 -17.76
CA LYS A 221 -6.38 -12.25 -16.96
C LYS A 221 -6.01 -12.48 -15.51
N ILE A 222 -5.06 -11.70 -15.02
CA ILE A 222 -4.51 -11.86 -13.65
C ILE A 222 -4.41 -10.54 -12.88
N GLU A 223 -4.60 -9.42 -13.57
CA GLU A 223 -4.41 -8.05 -13.08
C GLU A 223 -5.32 -7.72 -11.88
N MET A 224 -6.56 -8.20 -11.89
CA MET A 224 -7.54 -7.97 -10.81
C MET A 224 -7.69 -9.15 -9.85
N ASN A 225 -6.82 -10.16 -9.88
CA ASN A 225 -6.99 -11.34 -9.01
C ASN A 225 -6.91 -11.00 -7.52
N ASN A 226 -6.01 -10.09 -7.12
CA ASN A 226 -5.89 -9.71 -5.71
C ASN A 226 -7.14 -8.98 -5.19
N ILE A 227 -7.72 -8.05 -5.97
CA ILE A 227 -8.97 -7.38 -5.57
C ILE A 227 -10.15 -8.37 -5.52
N ILE A 228 -10.22 -9.33 -6.45
CA ILE A 228 -11.25 -10.36 -6.46
C ILE A 228 -11.12 -11.28 -5.25
N ASP A 229 -9.91 -11.72 -4.91
CA ASP A 229 -9.67 -12.56 -3.73
C ASP A 229 -10.17 -11.89 -2.44
N LYS A 230 -10.06 -10.56 -2.34
CA LYS A 230 -10.60 -9.79 -1.20
C LYS A 230 -12.12 -9.68 -1.24
N LEU A 231 -12.71 -9.51 -2.43
CA LEU A 231 -14.16 -9.50 -2.59
C LEU A 231 -14.79 -10.85 -2.24
N GLU A 232 -14.13 -11.95 -2.56
CA GLU A 232 -14.59 -13.29 -2.18
C GLU A 232 -14.61 -13.50 -0.66
N LEU A 233 -13.68 -12.88 0.09
CA LEU A 233 -13.74 -12.85 1.55
C LEU A 233 -14.97 -12.09 2.04
N LEU A 234 -15.24 -10.89 1.47
CA LEU A 234 -16.43 -10.12 1.80
C LEU A 234 -17.74 -10.83 1.44
N VAL A 235 -17.79 -11.60 0.35
CA VAL A 235 -18.98 -12.38 -0.05
C VAL A 235 -19.43 -13.29 1.09
N ASN A 236 -18.49 -13.95 1.77
CA ASN A 236 -18.81 -14.85 2.88
C ASN A 236 -19.33 -14.09 4.11
N ASP A 237 -18.72 -12.96 4.44
CA ASP A 237 -19.12 -12.10 5.58
C ASP A 237 -20.50 -11.47 5.35
N LEU A 238 -20.78 -11.05 4.11
CA LEU A 238 -21.98 -10.30 3.75
C LEU A 238 -23.21 -11.17 3.46
N ALA A 239 -23.03 -12.45 3.12
CA ALA A 239 -24.11 -13.30 2.59
C ALA A 239 -25.34 -13.38 3.51
N GLN A 240 -25.14 -13.39 4.83
CA GLN A 240 -26.21 -13.54 5.82
C GLN A 240 -26.68 -12.22 6.44
N ILE A 241 -26.08 -11.09 6.06
CA ILE A 241 -26.43 -9.80 6.64
C ILE A 241 -27.76 -9.31 6.06
N GLU A 242 -28.66 -8.85 6.91
CA GLU A 242 -29.87 -8.14 6.50
C GLU A 242 -29.56 -6.69 6.17
N LEU A 243 -29.88 -6.28 4.94
CA LEU A 243 -29.68 -4.90 4.48
C LEU A 243 -31.00 -4.30 4.02
N ARG A 244 -31.10 -2.98 4.17
CA ARG A 244 -32.17 -2.19 3.55
C ARG A 244 -31.81 -1.94 2.09
N PHE A 245 -32.76 -2.15 1.19
CA PHE A 245 -32.63 -1.87 -0.23
C PHE A 245 -33.61 -0.78 -0.66
N ASN A 246 -33.08 0.19 -1.39
CA ASN A 246 -33.82 1.32 -1.94
C ASN A 246 -33.62 1.40 -3.45
N TRP A 247 -34.45 2.21 -4.11
CA TRP A 247 -34.16 2.67 -5.46
C TRP A 247 -32.90 3.55 -5.45
N ASN A 248 -32.02 3.40 -6.42
CA ASN A 248 -30.75 4.13 -6.48
C ASN A 248 -30.45 4.64 -7.89
N HIS A 249 -29.85 5.82 -7.97
CA HIS A 249 -29.37 6.41 -9.23
C HIS A 249 -28.17 5.62 -9.80
N ARG A 250 -27.37 4.99 -8.94
CA ARG A 250 -26.18 4.16 -9.23
C ARG A 250 -24.97 4.91 -9.80
N ASP A 251 -25.19 6.04 -10.48
CA ASP A 251 -24.16 6.99 -10.93
C ASP A 251 -24.34 8.38 -10.29
N PHE A 252 -24.69 8.42 -9.01
CA PHE A 252 -24.92 9.68 -8.30
C PHE A 252 -23.58 10.38 -8.02
N THR A 253 -23.25 11.39 -8.82
CA THR A 253 -21.95 12.08 -8.80
C THR A 253 -22.12 13.61 -8.80
N PRO A 254 -21.08 14.36 -8.40
CA PRO A 254 -21.05 15.83 -8.50
C PRO A 254 -21.36 16.39 -9.89
N TRP A 255 -21.07 15.63 -10.95
CA TRP A 255 -21.28 16.05 -12.33
C TRP A 255 -22.60 15.57 -12.94
N ASN A 256 -23.40 14.79 -12.21
CA ASN A 256 -24.76 14.36 -12.58
C ASN A 256 -25.86 15.03 -11.74
N CYS A 257 -25.48 16.00 -10.90
CA CYS A 257 -26.44 16.78 -10.12
C CYS A 257 -26.05 18.25 -9.95
N TYR A 258 -27.04 19.07 -9.61
CA TYR A 258 -26.87 20.43 -9.14
C TYR A 258 -27.49 20.55 -7.76
N ALA A 259 -26.84 21.27 -6.85
CA ALA A 259 -27.34 21.49 -5.50
C ALA A 259 -27.55 22.98 -5.24
N SER A 260 -28.71 23.30 -4.69
CA SER A 260 -29.04 24.61 -4.10
C SER A 260 -29.26 24.44 -2.60
N LYS A 261 -29.63 25.51 -1.86
CA LYS A 261 -29.82 25.40 -0.40
C LYS A 261 -30.84 24.32 -0.01
N ASN A 262 -31.94 24.20 -0.76
CA ASN A 262 -33.08 23.36 -0.36
C ASN A 262 -33.49 22.32 -1.43
N GLN A 263 -32.86 22.32 -2.60
CA GLN A 263 -33.26 21.45 -3.71
C GLN A 263 -32.04 20.91 -4.45
N VAL A 264 -32.10 19.64 -4.82
CA VAL A 264 -31.14 18.97 -5.71
C VAL A 264 -31.81 18.70 -7.03
N LYS A 265 -31.09 18.97 -8.12
CA LYS A 265 -31.51 18.63 -9.48
C LYS A 265 -30.65 17.49 -9.99
N ILE A 266 -31.26 16.40 -10.46
CA ILE A 266 -30.55 15.16 -10.80
C ILE A 266 -30.89 14.78 -12.24
N TYR A 267 -29.90 14.27 -12.99
CA TYR A 267 -30.06 13.78 -14.36
C TYR A 267 -29.09 12.63 -14.65
N ASP A 268 -29.27 11.98 -15.80
CA ASP A 268 -28.49 10.80 -16.24
C ASP A 268 -28.86 9.51 -15.49
N PHE A 269 -30.15 9.17 -15.52
CA PHE A 269 -30.72 8.00 -14.82
C PHE A 269 -30.50 6.67 -15.58
N GLU A 270 -29.54 6.63 -16.51
CA GLU A 270 -29.31 5.48 -17.38
C GLU A 270 -28.91 4.21 -16.61
N LEU A 271 -28.23 4.39 -15.47
CA LEU A 271 -27.78 3.31 -14.58
C LEU A 271 -28.70 3.06 -13.39
N ALA A 272 -29.82 3.79 -13.30
CA ALA A 272 -30.74 3.67 -12.18
C ALA A 272 -31.20 2.23 -11.96
N HIS A 273 -31.30 1.84 -10.69
CA HIS A 273 -31.57 0.48 -10.25
C HIS A 273 -32.64 0.48 -9.16
N SER A 274 -33.57 -0.47 -9.23
CA SER A 274 -34.75 -0.51 -8.36
C SER A 274 -34.46 -0.89 -6.92
N ALA A 275 -33.38 -1.63 -6.67
CA ALA A 275 -33.02 -2.12 -5.34
C ALA A 275 -31.50 -2.27 -5.16
N LEU A 276 -30.83 -1.30 -4.55
CA LEU A 276 -29.43 -1.41 -4.07
C LEU A 276 -29.36 -1.13 -2.55
N PRO A 277 -28.29 -1.59 -1.88
CA PRO A 277 -28.10 -1.35 -0.45
C PRO A 277 -28.19 0.14 -0.08
N PHE A 278 -28.82 0.44 1.05
CA PHE A 278 -28.95 1.80 1.58
C PHE A 278 -27.58 2.50 1.67
N GLY A 279 -27.53 3.77 1.27
CA GLY A 279 -26.28 4.55 1.25
C GLY A 279 -25.44 4.43 -0.03
N PHE A 280 -25.79 3.53 -0.97
CA PHE A 280 -25.03 3.32 -2.21
C PHE A 280 -24.70 4.62 -2.95
N ASP A 281 -25.70 5.46 -3.25
CA ASP A 281 -25.49 6.73 -3.97
C ASP A 281 -24.67 7.75 -3.17
N ALA A 282 -24.82 7.79 -1.84
CA ALA A 282 -24.03 8.68 -0.99
C ALA A 282 -22.56 8.28 -1.00
N PHE A 283 -22.26 6.98 -0.90
CA PHE A 283 -20.91 6.46 -1.05
C PHE A 283 -20.36 6.70 -2.44
N HIS A 284 -21.15 6.45 -3.48
CA HIS A 284 -20.74 6.66 -4.86
C HIS A 284 -20.35 8.12 -5.11
N TYR A 285 -21.13 9.07 -4.60
CA TYR A 285 -20.81 10.49 -4.72
C TYR A 285 -19.44 10.83 -4.11
N VAL A 286 -19.21 10.41 -2.86
CA VAL A 286 -17.98 10.70 -2.14
C VAL A 286 -16.78 10.01 -2.79
N MET A 287 -16.92 8.73 -3.17
CA MET A 287 -15.86 7.96 -3.83
C MET A 287 -15.47 8.57 -5.17
N GLN A 288 -16.45 8.89 -6.02
CA GLN A 288 -16.18 9.46 -7.33
C GLN A 288 -15.53 10.84 -7.23
N GLN A 289 -16.03 11.70 -6.33
CA GLN A 289 -15.42 12.99 -6.08
C GLN A 289 -14.01 12.86 -5.50
N GLY A 290 -13.82 12.05 -4.47
CA GLY A 290 -12.52 11.88 -3.83
C GLY A 290 -11.45 11.31 -4.75
N ILE A 291 -11.79 10.29 -5.54
CA ILE A 291 -10.82 9.56 -6.37
C ILE A 291 -10.57 10.28 -7.69
N MET A 292 -11.63 10.68 -8.40
CA MET A 292 -11.54 11.21 -9.78
C MET A 292 -11.22 12.71 -9.80
N VAL A 293 -11.77 13.42 -8.82
CA VAL A 293 -11.57 14.80 -8.39
C VAL A 293 -10.25 15.13 -7.71
N ASP A 294 -10.25 14.80 -6.42
CA ASP A 294 -9.37 15.35 -5.39
C ASP A 294 -8.10 14.51 -5.21
N ARG A 295 -8.06 13.28 -5.75
CA ARG A 295 -6.96 12.31 -5.62
C ARG A 295 -6.65 11.95 -4.16
N SER A 296 -7.68 11.90 -3.33
CA SER A 296 -7.58 11.57 -1.91
C SER A 296 -7.16 10.12 -1.69
N SER A 297 -6.40 9.85 -0.63
CA SER A 297 -6.14 8.50 -0.13
C SER A 297 -7.41 7.91 0.49
N TRP A 298 -7.43 6.59 0.70
CA TRP A 298 -8.52 5.96 1.44
C TRP A 298 -8.64 6.47 2.88
N SER A 299 -7.50 6.72 3.54
CA SER A 299 -7.44 7.27 4.90
C SER A 299 -8.17 8.63 5.03
N ASP A 300 -8.13 9.46 3.99
CA ASP A 300 -8.87 10.72 3.93
C ASP A 300 -10.35 10.51 3.54
N LEU A 301 -10.66 9.48 2.75
CA LEU A 301 -12.01 9.22 2.23
C LEU A 301 -12.94 8.54 3.22
N LYS A 302 -12.44 7.59 4.03
CA LYS A 302 -13.28 6.83 4.97
C LYS A 302 -14.05 7.73 5.94
N PRO A 303 -13.47 8.79 6.54
CA PRO A 303 -14.23 9.74 7.36
C PRO A 303 -15.33 10.49 6.59
N LEU A 304 -15.07 10.87 5.33
CA LEU A 304 -16.05 11.55 4.48
C LEU A 304 -17.23 10.63 4.13
N LEU A 305 -16.96 9.34 3.88
CA LEU A 305 -17.98 8.32 3.65
C LEU A 305 -18.86 8.13 4.90
N ALA A 306 -18.25 8.06 6.09
CA ALA A 306 -18.98 7.96 7.34
C ALA A 306 -19.88 9.19 7.58
N SER A 307 -19.36 10.40 7.31
CA SER A 307 -20.14 11.64 7.40
C SER A 307 -21.30 11.65 6.41
N ALA A 308 -21.10 11.26 5.15
CA ALA A 308 -22.17 11.22 4.15
C ALA A 308 -23.25 10.20 4.51
N PHE A 309 -22.85 9.05 5.05
CA PHE A 309 -23.79 8.04 5.56
C PHE A 309 -24.59 8.57 6.76
N GLN A 310 -23.95 9.27 7.68
CA GLN A 310 -24.61 9.90 8.82
C GLN A 310 -25.60 10.99 8.38
N ASP A 311 -25.22 11.84 7.43
CA ASP A 311 -26.12 12.83 6.83
C ASP A 311 -27.35 12.17 6.23
N LEU A 312 -27.18 11.07 5.50
CA LEU A 312 -28.29 10.31 4.92
C LEU A 312 -29.20 9.70 6.00
N LYS A 313 -28.62 9.05 7.02
CA LYS A 313 -29.38 8.50 8.15
C LYS A 313 -30.16 9.61 8.89
N SER A 314 -29.57 10.79 9.05
CA SER A 314 -30.21 11.90 9.77
C SER A 314 -31.50 12.39 9.12
N VAL A 315 -31.65 12.20 7.81
CA VAL A 315 -32.84 12.60 7.05
C VAL A 315 -33.82 11.43 6.91
N PHE A 316 -33.32 10.20 6.87
CA PHE A 316 -34.15 9.00 6.74
C PHE A 316 -34.79 8.53 8.05
N GLY A 317 -34.14 8.78 9.21
CA GLY A 317 -34.60 8.41 10.55
C GLY A 317 -33.69 7.40 11.27
N ASN A 318 -34.03 7.06 12.53
CA ASN A 318 -33.27 6.15 13.40
C ASN A 318 -33.41 4.67 12.98
N GLY A 319 -32.75 4.28 11.89
CA GLY A 319 -32.59 2.87 11.54
C GLY A 319 -31.29 2.26 12.10
N ASN A 320 -31.27 0.93 12.15
CA ASN A 320 -30.15 0.12 12.66
C ASN A 320 -29.05 -0.11 11.60
N GLU A 321 -29.05 0.64 10.49
CA GLU A 321 -28.09 0.47 9.41
C GLU A 321 -26.67 0.78 9.92
N LYS A 322 -25.78 -0.21 9.84
CA LYS A 322 -24.37 -0.08 10.18
C LYS A 322 -23.58 0.40 8.98
N PHE A 323 -22.70 1.37 9.21
CA PHE A 323 -21.85 1.96 8.17
C PHE A 323 -20.99 0.91 7.44
N GLU A 324 -20.32 0.04 8.19
CA GLU A 324 -19.38 -0.94 7.62
C GLU A 324 -20.07 -1.97 6.73
N ASP A 325 -21.20 -2.53 7.16
CA ASP A 325 -21.97 -3.51 6.37
C ASP A 325 -22.41 -2.93 5.02
N HIS A 326 -22.92 -1.69 5.03
CA HIS A 326 -23.40 -1.02 3.81
C HIS A 326 -22.24 -0.57 2.91
N LEU A 327 -21.10 -0.17 3.49
CA LEU A 327 -19.90 0.18 2.74
C LEU A 327 -19.29 -1.06 2.07
N LYS A 328 -19.20 -2.18 2.79
CA LYS A 328 -18.76 -3.49 2.24
C LYS A 328 -19.67 -3.92 1.09
N ALA A 329 -20.99 -3.81 1.25
CA ALA A 329 -21.96 -4.12 0.19
C ALA A 329 -21.84 -3.19 -1.03
N TYR A 330 -21.64 -1.88 -0.81
CA TYR A 330 -21.37 -0.92 -1.89
C TYR A 330 -20.10 -1.30 -2.67
N LEU A 331 -18.99 -1.60 -1.97
CA LEU A 331 -17.73 -1.97 -2.62
C LEU A 331 -17.89 -3.26 -3.43
N LEU A 332 -18.55 -4.29 -2.89
CA LEU A 332 -18.79 -5.53 -3.62
C LEU A 332 -19.54 -5.29 -4.93
N VAL A 333 -20.69 -4.61 -4.86
CA VAL A 333 -21.53 -4.36 -6.03
C VAL A 333 -20.84 -3.43 -7.04
N ASN A 334 -20.23 -2.35 -6.54
CA ASN A 334 -19.60 -1.36 -7.41
C ASN A 334 -18.35 -1.93 -8.09
N ILE A 335 -17.49 -2.63 -7.35
CA ILE A 335 -16.24 -3.17 -7.91
C ILE A 335 -16.54 -4.33 -8.86
N ALA A 336 -17.44 -5.25 -8.52
CA ALA A 336 -17.80 -6.36 -9.42
C ALA A 336 -18.26 -5.85 -10.79
N TYR A 337 -19.14 -4.83 -10.81
CA TYR A 337 -19.61 -4.20 -12.04
C TYR A 337 -18.45 -3.64 -12.87
N HIS A 338 -17.51 -2.96 -12.22
CA HIS A 338 -16.38 -2.34 -12.90
C HIS A 338 -15.32 -3.36 -13.33
N ILE A 339 -15.14 -4.48 -12.62
CA ILE A 339 -14.24 -5.57 -13.03
C ILE A 339 -14.68 -6.11 -14.39
N ASP A 340 -15.96 -6.43 -14.57
CA ASP A 340 -16.47 -6.89 -15.86
C ASP A 340 -16.28 -5.82 -16.95
N LEU A 341 -16.54 -4.55 -16.66
CA LEU A 341 -16.32 -3.44 -17.60
C LEU A 341 -14.84 -3.25 -18.00
N TYR A 342 -13.93 -3.26 -17.04
CA TYR A 342 -12.50 -3.01 -17.25
C TYR A 342 -11.83 -4.20 -17.93
N SER A 343 -12.27 -5.41 -17.61
CA SER A 343 -11.76 -6.64 -18.24
C SER A 343 -11.98 -6.67 -19.77
N ARG A 344 -12.95 -5.90 -20.29
CA ARG A 344 -13.24 -5.82 -21.73
C ARG A 344 -12.38 -4.77 -22.47
N GLN A 345 -11.55 -4.03 -21.74
CA GLN A 345 -10.72 -2.97 -22.29
C GLN A 345 -9.28 -3.45 -22.48
N GLU A 346 -8.73 -3.30 -23.68
CA GLU A 346 -7.33 -3.67 -23.98
C GLU A 346 -6.32 -2.76 -23.27
N LYS A 347 -6.66 -1.48 -23.07
CA LYS A 347 -5.81 -0.49 -22.42
C LYS A 347 -6.62 0.33 -21.44
N TRP A 348 -6.19 0.35 -20.18
CA TRP A 348 -6.85 1.13 -19.15
C TRP A 348 -6.35 2.57 -19.13
N HIS A 349 -7.29 3.50 -18.96
CA HIS A 349 -6.97 4.90 -18.70
C HIS A 349 -6.44 5.06 -17.28
N GLN A 350 -5.63 6.09 -17.02
CA GLN A 350 -5.01 6.34 -15.71
C GLN A 350 -6.02 6.36 -14.55
N GLN A 351 -7.25 6.80 -14.83
CA GLN A 351 -8.36 6.84 -13.88
C GLN A 351 -8.79 5.48 -13.32
N ILE A 352 -8.70 4.43 -14.13
CA ILE A 352 -9.04 3.07 -13.70
C ILE A 352 -8.10 2.64 -12.59
N TYR A 353 -6.81 2.95 -12.70
CA TYR A 353 -5.82 2.62 -11.67
C TYR A 353 -6.04 3.40 -10.37
N TRP A 354 -6.45 4.67 -10.44
CA TRP A 354 -6.79 5.43 -9.23
C TRP A 354 -7.96 4.80 -8.47
N LEU A 355 -8.98 4.33 -9.21
CA LEU A 355 -10.11 3.61 -8.65
C LEU A 355 -9.67 2.28 -8.03
N LEU A 356 -8.96 1.43 -8.79
CA LEU A 356 -8.51 0.12 -8.32
C LEU A 356 -7.61 0.22 -7.09
N ASN A 357 -6.65 1.17 -7.06
CA ASN A 357 -5.77 1.35 -5.91
C ASN A 357 -6.54 1.75 -4.64
N THR A 358 -7.49 2.68 -4.77
CA THR A 358 -8.31 3.14 -3.63
C THR A 358 -9.24 2.04 -3.15
N TRP A 359 -9.86 1.31 -4.08
CA TRP A 359 -10.72 0.17 -3.76
C TRP A 359 -9.95 -0.96 -3.10
N ASN A 360 -8.74 -1.25 -3.56
CA ASN A 360 -7.87 -2.25 -2.95
C ASN A 360 -7.54 -1.92 -1.50
N GLU A 361 -7.17 -0.68 -1.22
CA GLU A 361 -6.89 -0.21 0.13
C GLU A 361 -8.14 -0.25 1.01
N ALA A 362 -9.29 0.18 0.47
CA ALA A 362 -10.59 0.13 1.16
C ALA A 362 -10.97 -1.29 1.57
N LEU A 363 -10.81 -2.25 0.66
CA LEU A 363 -11.06 -3.66 0.96
C LEU A 363 -10.08 -4.18 2.00
N SER A 364 -8.78 -3.88 1.88
CA SER A 364 -7.75 -4.30 2.84
C SER A 364 -8.05 -3.79 4.25
N ASP A 365 -8.49 -2.54 4.40
CA ASP A 365 -8.90 -1.95 5.68
C ASP A 365 -10.14 -2.64 6.27
N LEU A 366 -11.12 -3.00 5.44
CA LEU A 366 -12.37 -3.63 5.88
C LEU A 366 -12.26 -5.12 6.22
N ILE A 367 -11.26 -5.82 5.68
CA ILE A 367 -11.04 -7.27 5.92
C ILE A 367 -9.81 -7.56 6.78
N GLN A 368 -9.17 -6.54 7.37
CA GLN A 368 -7.91 -6.69 8.08
C GLN A 368 -7.94 -7.68 9.25
N ASN A 369 -9.13 -7.96 9.81
CA ASN A 369 -9.34 -8.92 10.89
C ASN A 369 -9.58 -10.35 10.40
N GLU A 370 -9.91 -10.53 9.11
CA GLU A 370 -10.23 -11.82 8.50
C GLU A 370 -8.99 -12.52 7.95
N THR A 371 -7.91 -11.78 7.71
CA THR A 371 -6.69 -12.29 7.07
C THR A 371 -5.43 -11.56 7.54
N ASN A 372 -4.27 -12.02 7.06
CA ASN A 372 -2.97 -11.46 7.43
C ASN A 372 -2.78 -10.06 6.82
N SER A 373 -2.74 -9.02 7.66
CA SER A 373 -2.55 -7.61 7.23
C SER A 373 -1.25 -7.40 6.45
N ARG A 374 -0.16 -8.10 6.79
CA ARG A 374 1.08 -8.08 6.01
C ARG A 374 0.87 -8.63 4.60
N GLY A 375 0.12 -9.73 4.47
CA GLY A 375 -0.22 -10.31 3.17
C GLY A 375 -1.03 -9.34 2.30
N LEU A 376 -2.00 -8.63 2.90
CA LEU A 376 -2.81 -7.61 2.23
C LEU A 376 -1.94 -6.48 1.65
N VAL A 377 -1.08 -5.88 2.49
CA VAL A 377 -0.19 -4.79 2.05
C VAL A 377 0.77 -5.26 0.95
N ILE A 378 1.27 -6.49 1.01
CA ILE A 378 2.10 -7.03 -0.07
C ILE A 378 1.30 -7.13 -1.38
N GLY A 379 0.08 -7.66 -1.34
CA GLY A 379 -0.81 -7.70 -2.51
C GLY A 379 -1.04 -6.31 -3.09
N ASP A 380 -1.32 -5.32 -2.24
CA ASP A 380 -1.56 -3.93 -2.61
C ASP A 380 -0.34 -3.26 -3.26
N VAL A 381 0.86 -3.53 -2.74
CA VAL A 381 2.11 -3.06 -3.35
C VAL A 381 2.28 -3.64 -4.75
N PHE A 382 2.00 -4.92 -4.96
CA PHE A 382 2.15 -5.52 -6.29
C PHE A 382 1.07 -5.07 -7.28
N ASP A 383 -0.16 -4.83 -6.82
CA ASP A 383 -1.22 -4.24 -7.65
C ASP A 383 -0.87 -2.83 -8.09
N PHE A 384 -0.36 -2.00 -7.17
CA PHE A 384 0.15 -0.67 -7.50
C PHE A 384 1.24 -0.74 -8.59
N LEU A 385 2.14 -1.72 -8.47
CA LEU A 385 3.29 -1.89 -9.36
C LEU A 385 2.94 -2.45 -10.74
N GLN A 386 1.75 -3.04 -10.96
CA GLN A 386 1.39 -3.64 -12.25
C GLN A 386 1.62 -2.68 -13.43
N ASN A 387 1.38 -1.38 -13.21
CA ASN A 387 1.48 -0.33 -14.24
C ASN A 387 2.78 0.46 -14.21
N GLU A 388 3.67 0.08 -13.31
CA GLU A 388 4.99 0.64 -13.22
C GLU A 388 5.99 -0.28 -13.91
N GLU A 389 7.08 0.31 -14.38
CA GLU A 389 8.23 -0.43 -14.85
C GLU A 389 9.07 -0.84 -13.63
N TYR A 390 9.06 -2.14 -13.33
CA TYR A 390 9.77 -2.70 -12.19
C TYR A 390 10.21 -4.15 -12.47
N ALA A 391 11.14 -4.65 -11.65
CA ALA A 391 11.47 -6.07 -11.60
C ALA A 391 11.75 -6.51 -10.16
N ALA A 392 11.06 -7.53 -9.68
CA ALA A 392 11.33 -8.14 -8.39
C ALA A 392 12.58 -9.04 -8.47
N VAL A 393 13.46 -8.91 -7.49
CA VAL A 393 14.73 -9.64 -7.40
C VAL A 393 14.57 -10.78 -6.38
N LYS A 394 15.02 -11.99 -6.73
CA LYS A 394 14.91 -13.20 -5.87
C LYS A 394 13.49 -13.56 -5.41
N PHE A 395 12.45 -12.96 -6.00
CA PHE A 395 11.08 -13.21 -5.58
C PHE A 395 10.66 -14.65 -5.97
N PRO A 396 10.15 -15.48 -5.05
CA PRO A 396 9.73 -16.84 -5.37
C PRO A 396 8.51 -16.87 -6.30
N ASP A 397 8.31 -17.95 -7.05
CA ASP A 397 7.09 -18.15 -7.85
C ASP A 397 5.95 -18.65 -6.95
N ILE A 398 5.44 -17.74 -6.14
CA ILE A 398 4.30 -17.91 -5.25
C ILE A 398 3.38 -16.68 -5.33
N GLN A 399 2.15 -16.83 -4.84
CA GLN A 399 1.25 -15.69 -4.70
C GLN A 399 1.82 -14.66 -3.71
N PRO A 400 1.87 -13.35 -4.04
CA PRO A 400 2.58 -12.37 -3.22
C PRO A 400 2.14 -12.33 -1.75
N LYS A 401 0.84 -12.46 -1.49
CA LYS A 401 0.25 -12.42 -0.15
C LYS A 401 0.72 -13.55 0.78
N THR A 402 1.28 -14.64 0.25
CA THR A 402 1.75 -15.80 1.03
C THR A 402 3.24 -15.73 1.39
N LEU A 403 3.93 -14.64 1.01
CA LEU A 403 5.34 -14.46 1.31
C LEU A 403 5.61 -14.55 2.82
N SER A 404 6.58 -15.38 3.21
CA SER A 404 6.97 -15.59 4.62
C SER A 404 7.32 -14.28 5.34
N GLU A 405 7.00 -14.18 6.64
CA GLU A 405 7.36 -13.04 7.51
C GLU A 405 8.87 -12.75 7.58
N ASN A 406 9.71 -13.76 7.34
CA ASN A 406 11.16 -13.64 7.38
C ASN A 406 11.78 -13.27 6.02
N SER A 407 10.95 -13.04 5.00
CA SER A 407 11.40 -12.66 3.66
C SER A 407 11.21 -11.17 3.45
N ASP A 408 12.23 -10.53 2.88
CA ASP A 408 12.17 -9.19 2.33
C ASP A 408 11.74 -9.20 0.86
N ILE A 409 11.36 -8.01 0.38
CA ILE A 409 11.04 -7.79 -1.03
C ILE A 409 12.09 -6.83 -1.58
N ASP A 410 12.85 -7.29 -2.57
CA ASP A 410 13.82 -6.49 -3.31
C ASP A 410 13.20 -6.11 -4.66
N LEU A 411 12.99 -4.81 -4.91
CA LEU A 411 12.43 -4.31 -6.16
C LEU A 411 13.41 -3.42 -6.90
N LEU A 412 13.64 -3.72 -8.17
CA LEU A 412 14.23 -2.79 -9.12
C LEU A 412 13.14 -1.81 -9.58
N VAL A 413 13.34 -0.52 -9.35
CA VAL A 413 12.42 0.55 -9.72
C VAL A 413 13.18 1.79 -10.14
N TYR A 414 12.55 2.67 -10.94
CA TYR A 414 13.08 4.01 -11.14
C TYR A 414 12.90 4.88 -9.91
N LYS A 415 13.74 5.91 -9.76
CA LYS A 415 13.69 6.82 -8.60
C LYS A 415 12.33 7.53 -8.49
N ALA A 416 11.72 7.95 -9.61
CA ALA A 416 10.39 8.56 -9.61
C ALA A 416 9.30 7.60 -9.12
N THR A 417 9.31 6.35 -9.60
CA THR A 417 8.39 5.28 -9.15
C THR A 417 8.58 5.00 -7.66
N SER A 418 9.83 4.97 -7.17
CA SER A 418 10.10 4.75 -5.74
C SER A 418 9.46 5.81 -4.85
N GLN A 419 9.48 7.09 -5.27
CA GLN A 419 8.84 8.18 -4.53
C GLN A 419 7.31 8.04 -4.49
N ARG A 420 6.69 7.68 -5.62
CA ARG A 420 5.24 7.44 -5.68
C ARG A 420 4.83 6.26 -4.81
N LEU A 421 5.59 5.17 -4.84
CA LEU A 421 5.31 3.99 -4.02
C LEU A 421 5.47 4.28 -2.52
N ILE A 422 6.50 5.05 -2.13
CA ILE A 422 6.66 5.49 -0.73
C ILE A 422 5.45 6.31 -0.29
N GLN A 423 5.02 7.30 -1.09
CA GLN A 423 3.84 8.11 -0.77
C GLN A 423 2.57 7.26 -0.64
N TYR A 424 2.39 6.28 -1.53
CA TYR A 424 1.28 5.33 -1.45
C TYR A 424 1.31 4.52 -0.14
N ILE A 425 2.46 3.95 0.22
CA ILE A 425 2.62 3.14 1.44
C ILE A 425 2.45 4.01 2.70
N GLU A 426 2.95 5.25 2.71
CA GLU A 426 2.81 6.16 3.85
C GLU A 426 1.35 6.58 4.09
N GLY A 427 0.55 6.69 3.03
CA GLY A 427 -0.88 7.00 3.11
C GLY A 427 -1.79 5.79 3.39
N HIS A 428 -1.25 4.58 3.37
CA HIS A 428 -2.01 3.33 3.41
C HIS A 428 -2.63 3.04 4.79
N ALA A 429 -3.92 2.75 4.85
CA ALA A 429 -4.67 2.59 6.11
C ALA A 429 -4.10 1.56 7.09
N LEU A 430 -3.59 0.43 6.59
CA LEU A 430 -2.96 -0.62 7.42
C LEU A 430 -1.55 -0.28 7.91
N VAL A 431 -0.95 0.82 7.44
CA VAL A 431 0.41 1.22 7.78
C VAL A 431 0.38 2.20 8.95
N LYS A 432 1.13 1.89 10.01
CA LYS A 432 1.29 2.72 11.20
C LYS A 432 2.47 3.69 11.07
N LYS A 433 3.57 3.20 10.50
CA LYS A 433 4.81 3.97 10.34
C LYS A 433 5.66 3.40 9.22
N VAL A 434 6.29 4.26 8.44
CA VAL A 434 7.32 3.87 7.46
C VAL A 434 8.66 4.43 7.90
N ASN A 435 9.59 3.55 8.26
CA ASN A 435 10.97 3.93 8.54
C ASN A 435 11.80 3.85 7.26
N GLN A 436 12.19 5.01 6.73
CA GLN A 436 12.95 5.11 5.50
C GLN A 436 14.46 5.22 5.77
N LYS A 437 15.26 4.48 5.00
CA LYS A 437 16.71 4.63 4.95
C LYS A 437 17.14 4.87 3.51
N ALA A 438 17.25 6.14 3.13
CA ALA A 438 17.72 6.54 1.82
C ALA A 438 19.24 6.35 1.70
N GLN A 439 19.67 5.86 0.54
CA GLN A 439 21.06 5.73 0.13
C GLN A 439 21.19 6.24 -1.31
N SER A 440 22.43 6.39 -1.79
CA SER A 440 22.67 6.87 -3.16
C SER A 440 22.09 5.98 -4.27
N ASN A 441 21.89 4.69 -3.98
CA ASN A 441 21.53 3.67 -4.98
C ASN A 441 20.17 3.00 -4.72
N MET A 442 19.59 3.19 -3.54
CA MET A 442 18.32 2.59 -3.13
C MET A 442 17.71 3.35 -1.95
N THR A 443 16.43 3.09 -1.67
CA THR A 443 15.81 3.39 -0.38
C THR A 443 15.33 2.08 0.24
N ARG A 444 15.69 1.84 1.50
CA ARG A 444 15.14 0.72 2.27
C ARG A 444 13.99 1.20 3.13
N LEU A 445 12.90 0.47 3.12
CA LEU A 445 11.71 0.74 3.89
C LEU A 445 11.52 -0.38 4.91
N LEU A 446 11.32 0.01 6.16
CA LEU A 446 10.83 -0.87 7.21
C LEU A 446 9.45 -0.36 7.60
N ILE A 447 8.44 -1.06 7.10
CA ILE A 447 7.03 -0.68 7.19
C ILE A 447 6.46 -1.41 8.42
N VAL A 448 5.94 -0.65 9.37
CA VAL A 448 5.29 -1.14 10.58
C VAL A 448 3.78 -0.98 10.37
N LEU A 449 3.05 -2.08 10.49
CA LEU A 449 1.60 -2.10 10.33
C LEU A 449 0.88 -1.75 11.65
N GLN A 450 -0.42 -1.48 11.58
CA GLN A 450 -1.23 -1.15 12.77
C GLN A 450 -1.23 -2.26 13.83
N ASN A 451 -1.13 -3.51 13.39
CA ASN A 451 -1.02 -4.71 14.24
C ASN A 451 0.43 -5.07 14.62
N ASP A 452 1.38 -4.13 14.46
CA ASP A 452 2.82 -4.28 14.73
C ASP A 452 3.56 -5.36 13.90
N GLN A 453 2.91 -5.94 12.87
CA GLN A 453 3.62 -6.72 11.85
C GLN A 453 4.56 -5.82 11.03
N ILE A 454 5.60 -6.43 10.46
CA ILE A 454 6.68 -5.72 9.76
C ILE A 454 6.84 -6.23 8.34
N LEU A 455 6.95 -5.30 7.40
CA LEU A 455 7.31 -5.56 6.01
C LEU A 455 8.58 -4.79 5.66
N ALA A 456 9.59 -5.52 5.18
CA ALA A 456 10.82 -4.93 4.66
C ALA A 456 10.80 -4.89 3.14
N LEU A 457 11.04 -3.71 2.59
CA LEU A 457 10.98 -3.45 1.15
C LEU A 457 12.19 -2.61 0.72
N ASP A 458 12.99 -3.12 -0.22
CA ASP A 458 14.14 -2.42 -0.79
C ASP A 458 13.80 -1.91 -2.19
N LEU A 459 13.84 -0.59 -2.39
CA LEU A 459 13.57 0.08 -3.66
C LEU A 459 14.89 0.48 -4.31
N ILE A 460 15.32 -0.27 -5.32
CA ILE A 460 16.68 -0.23 -5.87
C ILE A 460 16.67 0.36 -7.29
N TRP A 461 17.32 1.51 -7.49
CA TRP A 461 17.49 2.11 -8.83
C TRP A 461 18.92 1.98 -9.37
N LYS A 462 19.89 1.54 -8.54
CA LYS A 462 21.24 1.20 -8.96
C LYS A 462 21.75 -0.05 -8.23
N LEU A 463 22.17 -1.06 -9.00
CA LEU A 463 22.71 -2.32 -8.48
C LEU A 463 24.19 -2.18 -8.16
N LYS A 464 24.49 -1.99 -6.87
CA LYS A 464 25.84 -1.76 -6.38
C LYS A 464 26.22 -2.69 -5.24
N VAL A 465 27.48 -3.12 -5.23
CA VAL A 465 28.17 -3.64 -4.03
C VAL A 465 29.29 -2.67 -3.69
N LYS A 466 29.20 -2.04 -2.50
CA LYS A 466 30.06 -0.93 -2.10
C LYS A 466 30.01 0.19 -3.16
N ALA A 467 31.16 0.54 -3.75
CA ALA A 467 31.28 1.55 -4.78
C ALA A 467 31.25 1.00 -6.22
N LEU A 468 30.97 -0.29 -6.42
CA LEU A 468 30.97 -0.91 -7.75
C LEU A 468 29.54 -1.18 -8.23
N GLU A 469 29.18 -0.60 -9.36
CA GLU A 469 27.93 -0.87 -10.06
C GLU A 469 28.13 -2.06 -11.00
N PHE A 470 27.39 -3.15 -10.79
CA PHE A 470 27.66 -4.41 -11.48
C PHE A 470 26.66 -4.75 -12.58
N MET A 471 25.51 -4.05 -12.63
CA MET A 471 24.45 -4.35 -13.57
C MET A 471 23.56 -3.11 -13.82
N SER A 472 23.06 -2.97 -15.04
CA SER A 472 22.12 -1.91 -15.41
C SER A 472 20.70 -2.25 -14.96
N VAL A 473 20.12 -1.41 -14.10
CA VAL A 473 18.73 -1.56 -13.65
C VAL A 473 17.74 -1.35 -14.79
N GLN A 474 18.00 -0.39 -15.68
CA GLN A 474 17.13 -0.12 -16.82
C GLN A 474 16.98 -1.35 -17.73
N GLN A 475 18.11 -1.98 -18.08
CA GLN A 475 18.10 -3.18 -18.93
C GLN A 475 17.38 -4.35 -18.23
N ALA A 476 17.62 -4.53 -16.93
CA ALA A 476 17.00 -5.57 -16.14
C ALA A 476 15.47 -5.39 -16.02
N ILE A 477 14.98 -4.16 -15.89
CA ILE A 477 13.55 -3.84 -15.87
C ILE A 477 12.94 -4.09 -17.25
N THR A 478 13.59 -3.65 -18.33
CA THR A 478 13.10 -3.85 -19.71
C THR A 478 13.03 -5.34 -20.10
N ALA A 479 13.95 -6.16 -19.58
CA ALA A 479 13.98 -7.60 -19.85
C ALA A 479 13.11 -8.44 -18.90
N ALA A 480 12.47 -7.82 -17.90
CA ALA A 480 11.71 -8.53 -16.87
C ALA A 480 10.57 -9.38 -17.45
N GLN A 481 10.28 -10.51 -16.81
CA GLN A 481 9.21 -11.42 -17.18
C GLN A 481 8.16 -11.52 -16.08
N THR A 482 6.89 -11.55 -16.47
CA THR A 482 5.77 -11.72 -15.55
C THR A 482 5.55 -13.20 -15.26
N ASN A 483 5.49 -13.58 -13.98
CA ASN A 483 5.15 -14.94 -13.58
C ASN A 483 3.63 -15.18 -13.56
N VAL A 484 3.21 -16.41 -13.27
CA VAL A 484 1.78 -16.82 -13.24
C VAL A 484 0.93 -16.05 -12.22
N TYR A 485 1.56 -15.35 -11.27
CA TYR A 485 0.89 -14.56 -10.24
C TYR A 485 0.89 -13.04 -10.56
N GLY A 486 1.33 -12.64 -11.76
CA GLY A 486 1.34 -11.24 -12.18
C GLY A 486 2.56 -10.44 -11.69
N VAL A 487 3.57 -11.09 -11.11
CA VAL A 487 4.77 -10.41 -10.62
C VAL A 487 5.82 -10.35 -11.72
N LYS A 488 6.25 -9.13 -12.09
CA LYS A 488 7.42 -8.92 -12.97
C LYS A 488 8.70 -9.25 -12.19
N LYS A 489 9.43 -10.27 -12.63
CA LYS A 489 10.69 -10.74 -12.06
C LYS A 489 11.84 -10.57 -13.05
N LEU A 490 13.07 -10.60 -12.54
CA LEU A 490 14.25 -10.65 -13.40
C LEU A 490 14.18 -11.84 -14.36
N PHE A 491 14.59 -11.61 -15.61
CA PHE A 491 14.85 -12.70 -16.55
C PHE A 491 15.91 -13.65 -16.00
N LEU A 492 15.83 -14.95 -16.31
CA LEU A 492 16.71 -15.96 -15.71
C LEU A 492 18.21 -15.58 -15.81
N LYS A 493 18.67 -15.15 -16.99
CA LYS A 493 20.07 -14.72 -17.21
C LYS A 493 20.47 -13.56 -16.29
N ASP A 494 19.57 -12.61 -16.09
CA ASP A 494 19.79 -11.43 -15.27
C ASP A 494 19.75 -11.75 -13.78
N HIS A 495 18.86 -12.64 -13.36
CA HIS A 495 18.80 -13.20 -12.00
C HIS A 495 20.11 -13.91 -11.63
N LEU A 496 20.61 -14.78 -12.51
CA LEU A 496 21.88 -15.50 -12.30
C LEU A 496 23.07 -14.54 -12.25
N ASN A 497 23.13 -13.57 -13.16
CA ASN A 497 24.16 -12.53 -13.15
C ASN A 497 24.10 -11.70 -11.86
N TYR A 498 22.90 -11.36 -11.40
CA TYR A 498 22.70 -10.69 -10.11
C TYR A 498 23.26 -11.54 -8.96
N LEU A 499 22.93 -12.84 -8.90
CA LEU A 499 23.40 -13.73 -7.82
C LEU A 499 24.93 -13.84 -7.82
N ASN A 500 25.53 -14.12 -8.97
CA ASN A 500 26.99 -14.20 -9.12
C ASN A 500 27.68 -12.89 -8.70
N CYS A 501 27.20 -11.75 -9.17
CA CYS A 501 27.78 -10.46 -8.82
C CYS A 501 27.56 -10.09 -7.35
N PHE A 502 26.35 -10.25 -6.82
CA PHE A 502 26.01 -9.83 -5.46
C PHE A 502 26.76 -10.65 -4.41
N TYR A 503 26.76 -11.98 -4.52
CA TYR A 503 27.45 -12.86 -3.57
C TYR A 503 28.97 -12.85 -3.79
N GLY A 504 29.42 -12.94 -5.04
CA GLY A 504 30.84 -12.90 -5.39
C GLY A 504 31.53 -11.60 -4.95
N LEU A 505 30.96 -10.42 -5.23
CA LEU A 505 31.56 -9.15 -4.82
C LEU A 505 31.58 -8.95 -3.29
N ASN A 506 30.70 -9.63 -2.55
CA ASN A 506 30.67 -9.65 -1.08
C ASN A 506 31.57 -10.73 -0.46
N ASN A 507 32.28 -11.54 -1.26
CA ASN A 507 33.04 -12.70 -0.81
C ASN A 507 32.18 -13.71 -0.02
N SER A 508 30.94 -13.94 -0.45
CA SER A 508 30.03 -14.93 0.17
C SER A 508 29.61 -16.00 -0.82
N SER A 509 29.29 -17.19 -0.31
CA SER A 509 28.72 -18.26 -1.13
C SER A 509 27.26 -17.97 -1.47
N ILE A 510 26.82 -18.43 -2.64
CA ILE A 510 25.41 -18.40 -3.03
C ILE A 510 24.64 -19.42 -2.17
N PRO A 511 23.54 -19.02 -1.52
CA PRO A 511 22.72 -19.93 -0.71
C PRO A 511 22.21 -21.14 -1.49
N GLU A 512 22.16 -22.31 -0.84
CA GLU A 512 21.72 -23.59 -1.44
C GLU A 512 20.39 -23.49 -2.19
N LYS A 513 19.43 -22.74 -1.65
CA LYS A 513 18.12 -22.52 -2.27
C LYS A 513 18.14 -21.85 -3.65
N TYR A 514 19.25 -21.22 -4.05
CA TYR A 514 19.42 -20.62 -5.38
C TYR A 514 20.39 -21.42 -6.24
N GLN A 515 21.06 -22.44 -5.69
CA GLN A 515 22.01 -23.26 -6.45
C GLN A 515 21.29 -24.10 -7.51
N SER A 516 20.04 -24.51 -7.23
CA SER A 516 19.18 -25.19 -8.20
C SER A 516 18.81 -24.34 -9.42
N ASP A 517 18.96 -23.02 -9.35
CA ASP A 517 18.66 -22.12 -10.47
C ASP A 517 19.77 -22.16 -11.54
N PHE A 518 20.96 -22.67 -11.19
CA PHE A 518 22.11 -22.79 -12.09
C PHE A 518 22.09 -24.17 -12.77
N ASP A 519 22.08 -24.19 -14.10
CA ASP A 519 22.31 -25.40 -14.88
C ASP A 519 23.78 -25.84 -14.81
N SER A 520 24.05 -27.12 -15.11
CA SER A 520 25.42 -27.68 -15.15
C SER A 520 26.39 -26.94 -16.10
N ASN A 521 25.86 -26.20 -17.07
CA ASN A 521 26.63 -25.42 -18.06
C ASN A 521 26.85 -23.95 -17.67
N GLN A 522 26.36 -23.49 -16.52
CA GLN A 522 26.50 -22.11 -16.09
C GLN A 522 27.60 -21.96 -15.04
N GLU A 523 28.55 -21.08 -15.29
CA GLU A 523 29.64 -20.79 -14.35
C GLU A 523 29.11 -20.10 -13.10
N ILE A 524 29.16 -20.81 -11.97
CA ILE A 524 29.16 -20.19 -10.64
C ILE A 524 30.56 -19.61 -10.46
N VAL A 525 30.65 -18.28 -10.34
CA VAL A 525 31.94 -17.63 -10.16
C VAL A 525 32.51 -18.02 -8.79
N THR A 526 33.48 -18.92 -8.79
CA THR A 526 34.32 -19.28 -7.63
C THR A 526 35.46 -18.28 -7.45
N GLU A 527 35.96 -17.69 -8.54
CA GLU A 527 37.08 -16.74 -8.52
C GLU A 527 36.63 -15.27 -8.37
N THR A 528 36.50 -14.86 -7.11
CA THR A 528 36.03 -13.52 -6.73
C THR A 528 36.93 -12.36 -7.24
N GLN A 529 38.21 -12.62 -7.48
CA GLN A 529 39.18 -11.61 -7.94
C GLN A 529 38.94 -11.20 -9.40
N GLU A 530 38.75 -12.18 -10.29
CA GLU A 530 38.51 -11.94 -11.70
C GLU A 530 37.20 -11.17 -11.94
N LEU A 531 36.13 -11.58 -11.23
CA LEU A 531 34.85 -10.88 -11.25
C LEU A 531 34.99 -9.41 -10.83
N LYS A 532 35.72 -9.12 -9.76
CA LYS A 532 35.98 -7.74 -9.34
C LYS A 532 36.69 -6.95 -10.42
N GLN A 533 37.63 -7.56 -11.14
CA GLN A 533 38.36 -6.89 -12.22
C GLN A 533 37.47 -6.63 -13.44
N LYS A 534 36.66 -7.62 -13.83
CA LYS A 534 35.64 -7.49 -14.88
C LYS A 534 34.67 -6.35 -14.58
N ILE A 535 34.13 -6.28 -13.36
CA ILE A 535 33.20 -5.22 -12.96
C ILE A 535 33.87 -3.84 -12.89
N LYS A 536 35.11 -3.73 -12.40
CA LYS A 536 35.87 -2.46 -12.44
C LYS A 536 36.06 -1.93 -13.87
N ASN A 537 36.12 -2.82 -14.85
CA ASN A 537 36.33 -2.45 -16.25
C ASN A 537 35.06 -1.95 -16.96
N LEU A 538 33.89 -2.07 -16.33
CA LEU A 538 32.64 -1.55 -16.87
C LEU A 538 32.65 0.00 -16.96
N PRO A 539 31.99 0.61 -17.97
CA PRO A 539 31.94 2.06 -18.14
C PRO A 539 31.43 2.80 -16.89
N GLN A 540 30.45 2.22 -16.17
CA GLN A 540 29.84 2.78 -14.96
C GLN A 540 30.82 2.89 -13.78
N ASN A 541 31.97 2.19 -13.83
CA ASN A 541 32.97 2.14 -12.78
C ASN A 541 34.31 2.78 -13.17
N LYS A 542 34.35 3.53 -14.28
CA LYS A 542 35.54 4.25 -14.76
C LYS A 542 35.41 5.76 -14.60
N GLY A 543 36.55 6.46 -14.72
CA GLY A 543 36.63 7.93 -14.75
C GLY A 543 35.88 8.62 -13.61
N ILE A 544 35.07 9.63 -13.96
CA ILE A 544 34.26 10.43 -13.03
C ILE A 544 33.21 9.56 -12.32
N SER A 545 32.59 8.61 -13.02
CA SER A 545 31.59 7.70 -12.43
C SER A 545 32.16 6.89 -11.27
N ARG A 546 33.42 6.45 -11.38
CA ARG A 546 34.15 5.79 -10.28
C ARG A 546 34.28 6.69 -9.06
N LEU A 547 34.64 7.95 -9.27
CA LEU A 547 34.80 8.92 -8.19
C LEU A 547 33.46 9.17 -7.50
N ILE A 548 32.41 9.44 -8.29
CA ILE A 548 31.04 9.62 -7.79
C ILE A 548 30.61 8.38 -6.97
N ASN A 549 30.84 7.18 -7.47
CA ASN A 549 30.47 5.96 -6.75
C ASN A 549 31.22 5.79 -5.43
N LYS A 550 32.51 6.16 -5.37
CA LYS A 550 33.30 6.14 -4.14
C LYS A 550 32.82 7.17 -3.13
N VAL A 551 32.58 8.40 -3.58
CA VAL A 551 32.06 9.48 -2.73
C VAL A 551 30.70 9.09 -2.17
N ASN A 552 29.79 8.64 -3.02
CA ASN A 552 28.47 8.17 -2.61
C ASN A 552 28.54 7.02 -1.59
N TYR A 553 29.41 6.03 -1.82
CA TYR A 553 29.60 4.95 -0.86
C TYR A 553 30.13 5.46 0.49
N PHE A 554 31.07 6.41 0.47
CA PHE A 554 31.62 7.00 1.67
C PHE A 554 30.57 7.82 2.43
N THR A 555 29.80 8.67 1.74
CA THR A 555 28.71 9.45 2.36
C THR A 555 27.62 8.55 2.92
N ASP A 556 27.22 7.51 2.18
CA ASP A 556 26.25 6.51 2.63
C ASP A 556 26.75 5.77 3.87
N THR A 557 28.05 5.46 3.95
CA THR A 557 28.67 4.79 5.09
C THR A 557 28.75 5.72 6.31
N LEU A 558 29.20 6.96 6.13
CA LEU A 558 29.27 7.95 7.21
C LEU A 558 27.89 8.25 7.81
N GLY A 559 26.86 8.37 6.97
CA GLY A 559 25.48 8.56 7.43
C GLY A 559 25.03 7.44 8.37
N GLN A 560 25.45 6.19 8.13
CA GLN A 560 25.11 5.08 9.02
C GLN A 560 25.75 5.22 10.40
N PHE A 561 26.99 5.68 10.49
CA PHE A 561 27.69 5.89 11.77
C PHE A 561 27.06 6.99 12.62
N VAL A 562 26.54 8.05 12.00
CA VAL A 562 25.99 9.21 12.71
C VAL A 562 24.56 8.96 13.15
N PHE A 563 23.73 8.38 12.28
CA PHE A 563 22.28 8.31 12.49
C PHE A 563 21.78 6.96 13.00
N GLN A 564 22.61 5.90 13.04
CA GLN A 564 22.17 4.56 13.45
C GLN A 564 23.05 3.99 14.54
N LYS A 565 22.70 4.30 15.80
CA LYS A 565 23.33 3.65 16.95
C LYS A 565 22.72 2.27 17.18
N GLY A 566 23.60 1.31 17.44
CA GLY A 566 23.24 -0.04 17.86
C GLY A 566 22.75 -0.07 19.30
N LEU A 567 22.41 -1.26 19.77
CA LEU A 567 21.90 -1.49 21.12
C LEU A 567 22.71 -2.58 21.80
N ILE A 568 22.91 -2.44 23.11
CA ILE A 568 23.45 -3.51 23.96
C ILE A 568 22.30 -4.07 24.79
N ILE A 569 22.05 -5.37 24.65
CA ILE A 569 21.03 -6.12 25.37
C ILE A 569 21.71 -7.23 26.15
N THR A 570 21.38 -7.40 27.43
CA THR A 570 21.97 -8.44 28.28
C THR A 570 20.93 -9.44 28.74
N PHE A 571 21.29 -10.72 28.74
CA PHE A 571 20.49 -11.79 29.32
C PHE A 571 21.23 -12.41 30.51
N SER A 572 20.61 -12.29 31.69
CA SER A 572 21.08 -12.84 32.96
C SER A 572 20.11 -13.89 33.49
N GLY A 573 20.60 -14.76 34.36
CA GLY A 573 19.83 -15.90 34.87
C GLY A 573 20.76 -16.99 35.37
N VAL A 574 20.29 -17.84 36.25
CA VAL A 574 21.03 -19.05 36.67
C VAL A 574 21.14 -20.05 35.51
N ASP A 575 22.05 -21.02 35.62
CA ASP A 575 22.10 -22.11 34.64
C ASP A 575 20.81 -22.92 34.68
N GLY A 576 20.28 -23.30 33.51
CA GLY A 576 18.96 -23.92 33.38
C GLY A 576 17.77 -22.95 33.22
N ALA A 577 17.97 -21.63 33.36
CA ALA A 577 16.90 -20.63 33.19
C ALA A 577 16.42 -20.41 31.74
N GLY A 578 16.98 -21.12 30.75
CA GLY A 578 16.55 -21.04 29.34
C GLY A 578 17.19 -19.92 28.49
N LYS A 579 18.23 -19.25 28.99
CA LYS A 579 18.90 -18.11 28.33
C LYS A 579 19.29 -18.37 26.86
N SER A 580 19.99 -19.47 26.59
CA SER A 580 20.52 -19.74 25.24
C SER A 580 19.41 -19.86 24.20
N THR A 581 18.28 -20.47 24.57
CA THR A 581 17.09 -20.57 23.71
C THR A 581 16.49 -19.20 23.43
N ILE A 582 16.37 -18.34 24.45
CA ILE A 582 15.85 -16.99 24.29
C ILE A 582 16.77 -16.12 23.42
N ILE A 583 18.09 -16.20 23.64
CA ILE A 583 19.08 -15.44 22.88
C ILE A 583 19.05 -15.82 21.40
N GLU A 584 18.98 -17.11 21.07
CA GLU A 584 18.95 -17.55 19.66
C GLU A 584 17.65 -17.12 18.96
N ASN A 585 16.50 -17.24 19.64
CA ASN A 585 15.23 -16.74 19.09
C ASN A 585 15.23 -15.22 18.92
N THR A 586 15.73 -14.48 19.91
CA THR A 586 15.85 -13.02 19.86
C THR A 586 16.79 -12.60 18.72
N LYS A 587 17.94 -13.28 18.57
CA LYS A 587 18.86 -13.05 17.46
C LYS A 587 18.17 -13.27 16.12
N LYS A 588 17.48 -14.40 15.94
CA LYS A 588 16.75 -14.72 14.70
C LYS A 588 15.71 -13.65 14.38
N GLU A 589 14.95 -13.19 15.37
CA GLU A 589 13.94 -12.14 15.20
C GLU A 589 14.57 -10.82 14.75
N LEU A 590 15.63 -10.36 15.44
CA LEU A 590 16.33 -9.12 15.12
C LEU A 590 17.00 -9.16 13.73
N GLU A 591 17.60 -10.29 13.36
CA GLU A 591 18.27 -10.46 12.08
C GLU A 591 17.29 -10.60 10.91
N LYS A 592 16.22 -11.40 11.08
CA LYS A 592 15.30 -11.75 9.99
C LYS A 592 14.14 -10.77 9.83
N LYS A 593 13.54 -10.28 10.93
CA LYS A 593 12.40 -9.35 10.86
C LYS A 593 12.85 -7.89 10.84
N LEU A 594 13.81 -7.52 11.69
CA LEU A 594 14.27 -6.12 11.84
C LEU A 594 15.52 -5.77 11.01
N ARG A 595 16.11 -6.76 10.33
CA ARG A 595 17.29 -6.60 9.46
C ARG A 595 18.46 -5.92 10.18
N LYS A 596 18.62 -6.21 11.47
CA LYS A 596 19.75 -5.75 12.29
C LYS A 596 20.77 -6.86 12.39
N LYS A 597 22.03 -6.52 12.13
CA LYS A 597 23.13 -7.45 12.39
C LYS A 597 23.29 -7.61 13.89
N VAL A 598 23.30 -8.87 14.34
CA VAL A 598 23.43 -9.21 15.75
C VAL A 598 24.77 -9.87 16.02
N VAL A 599 25.42 -9.46 17.11
CA VAL A 599 26.64 -10.09 17.61
C VAL A 599 26.36 -10.59 19.02
N VAL A 600 26.54 -11.90 19.22
CA VAL A 600 26.39 -12.52 20.53
C VAL A 600 27.76 -12.57 21.19
N ILE A 601 27.88 -11.96 22.37
CA ILE A 601 29.09 -11.97 23.19
C ILE A 601 28.79 -12.76 24.46
N ARG A 602 29.63 -13.73 24.79
CA ARG A 602 29.51 -14.52 26.02
C ARG A 602 30.36 -13.91 27.12
N HIS A 603 29.74 -13.69 28.28
CA HIS A 603 30.36 -13.34 29.55
C HIS A 603 31.15 -12.03 29.62
N ARG A 604 31.92 -11.61 28.60
CA ARG A 604 32.75 -10.40 28.62
C ARG A 604 33.25 -10.02 27.21
N PRO A 605 33.77 -8.79 27.01
CA PRO A 605 34.30 -8.33 25.72
C PRO A 605 35.46 -9.17 25.16
N SER A 606 36.22 -9.87 26.02
CA SER A 606 37.30 -10.79 25.65
C SER A 606 38.42 -10.14 24.84
N LEU A 607 38.77 -8.88 25.19
CA LEU A 607 40.03 -8.26 24.77
C LEU A 607 41.21 -8.98 25.42
N LEU A 608 41.08 -9.31 26.70
CA LEU A 608 42.04 -10.11 27.45
C LEU A 608 41.60 -11.58 27.49
N PRO A 609 42.50 -12.54 27.21
CA PRO A 609 42.18 -13.97 27.24
C PRO A 609 41.81 -14.44 28.65
N ILE A 610 41.08 -15.54 28.79
CA ILE A 610 40.77 -16.15 30.10
C ILE A 610 42.08 -16.54 30.77
N LEU A 611 42.18 -16.47 32.10
CA LEU A 611 43.43 -16.83 32.78
C LEU A 611 43.91 -18.26 32.43
N SER A 612 42.97 -19.19 32.21
CA SER A 612 43.25 -20.55 31.72
C SER A 612 43.64 -20.63 30.23
N ALA A 613 43.48 -19.56 29.46
CA ALA A 613 43.91 -19.51 28.06
C ALA A 613 45.42 -19.26 27.92
N TYR A 614 46.09 -18.71 28.95
CA TYR A 614 47.55 -18.65 28.97
C TYR A 614 48.19 -20.04 29.14
N THR A 615 47.46 -21.02 29.70
CA THR A 615 47.94 -22.39 29.87
C THR A 615 47.47 -23.35 28.77
N HIS A 616 46.27 -23.16 28.21
CA HIS A 616 45.68 -24.11 27.25
C HIS A 616 45.43 -23.54 25.84
N GLY A 617 45.68 -22.24 25.61
CA GLY A 617 45.29 -21.53 24.39
C GLY A 617 43.82 -21.09 24.41
N LYS A 618 43.49 -20.01 23.68
CA LYS A 618 42.19 -19.32 23.76
C LYS A 618 40.98 -20.22 23.47
N GLU A 619 40.98 -20.92 22.33
CA GLU A 619 39.83 -21.76 21.92
C GLU A 619 39.61 -22.97 22.83
N LYS A 620 40.70 -23.64 23.27
CA LYS A 620 40.61 -24.79 24.18
C LYS A 620 40.15 -24.37 25.57
N ALA A 621 40.66 -23.24 26.08
CA ALA A 621 40.24 -22.72 27.38
C ALA A 621 38.78 -22.27 27.41
N GLU A 622 38.27 -21.68 26.33
CA GLU A 622 36.85 -21.34 26.20
C GLU A 622 35.95 -22.59 26.12
N LYS A 623 36.38 -23.64 25.40
CA LYS A 623 35.67 -24.93 25.37
C LYS A 623 35.65 -25.60 26.74
N ILE A 624 36.79 -25.64 27.44
CA ILE A 624 36.89 -26.21 28.80
C ILE A 624 36.01 -25.42 29.76
N ALA A 625 36.06 -24.08 29.74
CA ALA A 625 35.23 -23.25 30.59
C ALA A 625 33.72 -23.40 30.31
N ALA A 626 33.34 -23.81 29.09
CA ALA A 626 31.96 -24.09 28.72
C ALA A 626 31.47 -25.49 29.13
N THR A 627 32.37 -26.47 29.30
CA THR A 627 32.01 -27.85 29.65
C THR A 627 32.20 -28.20 31.13
N THR A 628 33.01 -27.42 31.85
CA THR A 628 33.26 -27.66 33.29
C THR A 628 32.08 -27.16 34.13
N LEU A 629 31.67 -27.91 35.15
CA LEU A 629 30.61 -27.49 36.07
C LEU A 629 30.97 -26.15 36.74
N PRO A 630 30.00 -25.23 36.90
CA PRO A 630 30.24 -23.94 37.53
C PRO A 630 30.63 -24.11 39.00
N ARG A 631 31.40 -23.14 39.54
CA ARG A 631 31.78 -23.04 40.97
C ARG A 631 32.70 -24.14 41.51
N GLN A 632 33.52 -24.79 40.68
CA GLN A 632 34.56 -25.74 41.15
C GLN A 632 35.86 -25.08 41.65
N GLY A 633 35.90 -23.75 41.78
CA GLY A 633 37.09 -23.02 42.18
C GLY A 633 37.42 -23.15 43.67
N LYS A 634 38.70 -23.37 44.00
CA LYS A 634 39.19 -23.51 45.39
C LYS A 634 39.75 -22.22 46.01
N ASN A 635 39.52 -21.04 45.42
CA ASN A 635 40.16 -19.80 45.87
C ASN A 635 39.44 -19.21 47.09
N SER A 636 40.18 -19.01 48.18
CA SER A 636 39.67 -18.40 49.42
C SER A 636 40.37 -17.08 49.79
N SER A 637 41.44 -16.69 49.08
CA SER A 637 42.24 -15.50 49.40
C SER A 637 41.63 -14.21 48.83
N PHE A 638 41.55 -13.17 49.67
CA PHE A 638 41.10 -11.82 49.28
C PHE A 638 42.01 -11.21 48.20
N LEU A 639 43.34 -11.25 48.39
CA LEU A 639 44.29 -10.67 47.44
C LEU A 639 44.24 -11.37 46.08
N SER A 640 44.17 -12.71 46.08
CA SER A 640 44.00 -13.51 44.86
C SER A 640 42.68 -13.18 44.14
N SER A 641 41.59 -13.04 44.89
CA SER A 641 40.29 -12.64 44.37
C SER A 641 40.30 -11.21 43.80
N LEU A 642 41.01 -10.28 44.46
CA LEU A 642 41.16 -8.91 44.00
C LEU A 642 41.95 -8.83 42.70
N ILE A 643 43.08 -9.55 42.59
CA ILE A 643 43.87 -9.60 41.34
C ILE A 643 43.05 -10.16 40.19
N ARG A 644 42.33 -11.27 40.40
CA ARG A 644 41.45 -11.86 39.37
C ARG A 644 40.30 -10.94 38.98
N PHE A 645 39.68 -10.29 39.97
CA PHE A 645 38.66 -9.29 39.71
C PHE A 645 39.21 -8.12 38.92
N SER A 646 40.35 -7.53 39.31
CA SER A 646 41.00 -6.44 38.59
C SER A 646 41.34 -6.83 37.15
N TYR A 647 41.82 -8.06 36.92
CA TYR A 647 42.10 -8.58 35.57
C TYR A 647 40.82 -8.61 34.70
N TYR A 648 39.75 -9.24 35.19
CA TYR A 648 38.48 -9.29 34.44
C TYR A 648 37.76 -7.94 34.35
N TYR A 649 37.90 -7.10 35.38
CA TYR A 649 37.35 -5.75 35.39
C TYR A 649 38.03 -4.86 34.35
N THR A 650 39.36 -4.98 34.20
CA THR A 650 40.12 -4.26 33.17
C THR A 650 39.63 -4.63 31.76
N ASP A 651 39.35 -5.92 31.51
CA ASP A 651 38.74 -6.37 30.25
C ASP A 651 37.37 -5.72 30.01
N TYR A 652 36.54 -5.59 31.04
CA TYR A 652 35.27 -4.88 30.93
C TYR A 652 35.43 -3.38 30.70
N PHE A 653 36.33 -2.74 31.46
CA PHE A 653 36.51 -1.29 31.48
C PHE A 653 37.06 -0.76 30.15
N PHE A 654 38.01 -1.46 29.52
CA PHE A 654 38.49 -1.10 28.18
C PHE A 654 37.64 -1.75 27.08
N GLY A 655 37.19 -2.99 27.30
CA GLY A 655 36.41 -3.74 26.32
C GLY A 655 35.06 -3.13 25.98
N GLN A 656 34.41 -2.43 26.92
CA GLN A 656 33.18 -1.69 26.64
C GLN A 656 33.36 -0.65 25.52
N PHE A 657 34.49 0.06 25.47
CA PHE A 657 34.75 1.07 24.43
C PHE A 657 35.04 0.40 23.09
N TYR A 658 35.78 -0.71 23.09
CA TYR A 658 36.00 -1.50 21.89
C TYR A 658 34.69 -2.05 21.31
N VAL A 659 33.83 -2.65 22.15
CA VAL A 659 32.52 -3.15 21.72
C VAL A 659 31.65 -2.00 21.22
N TYR A 660 31.68 -0.85 21.91
CA TYR A 660 30.93 0.33 21.49
C TYR A 660 31.35 0.82 20.10
N VAL A 661 32.65 1.04 19.86
CA VAL A 661 33.15 1.54 18.57
C VAL A 661 32.99 0.50 17.46
N LYS A 662 33.28 -0.78 17.74
CA LYS A 662 33.26 -1.84 16.74
C LYS A 662 31.84 -2.24 16.32
N HIS A 663 30.90 -2.25 17.25
CA HIS A 663 29.55 -2.78 17.03
C HIS A 663 28.47 -1.69 17.15
N VAL A 664 28.40 -1.01 18.30
CA VAL A 664 27.31 -0.06 18.57
C VAL A 664 27.34 1.15 17.63
N MET A 665 28.50 1.75 17.40
CA MET A 665 28.62 2.88 16.45
C MET A 665 28.33 2.48 15.00
N ARG A 666 28.33 1.18 14.68
CA ARG A 666 27.99 0.64 13.34
C ARG A 666 26.52 0.24 13.21
N GLY A 667 25.70 0.49 14.24
CA GLY A 667 24.30 0.09 14.25
C GLY A 667 24.05 -1.40 14.52
N GLU A 668 25.07 -2.16 14.94
CA GLU A 668 24.93 -3.58 15.28
C GLU A 668 24.33 -3.76 16.68
N ILE A 669 23.50 -4.78 16.87
CA ILE A 669 22.94 -5.14 18.18
C ILE A 669 23.86 -6.16 18.85
N VAL A 670 24.26 -5.87 20.08
CA VAL A 670 25.11 -6.75 20.88
C VAL A 670 24.24 -7.45 21.92
N LEU A 671 24.12 -8.77 21.82
CA LEU A 671 23.46 -9.60 22.83
C LEU A 671 24.52 -10.22 23.74
N TYR A 672 24.45 -9.92 25.03
CA TYR A 672 25.30 -10.56 26.04
C TYR A 672 24.62 -11.78 26.64
N ASP A 673 25.23 -12.95 26.46
CA ASP A 673 24.94 -14.16 27.24
C ASP A 673 25.79 -14.11 28.50
N ARG A 674 25.18 -13.62 29.59
CA ARG A 674 25.83 -13.17 30.84
C ARG A 674 26.58 -11.85 30.69
N TYR A 675 26.58 -11.07 31.76
CA TYR A 675 27.19 -9.74 31.81
C TYR A 675 27.82 -9.49 33.18
N TYR A 676 28.18 -8.24 33.47
CA TYR A 676 28.84 -7.84 34.71
C TYR A 676 28.06 -8.22 35.99
N PHE A 677 26.74 -8.42 35.89
CA PHE A 677 25.88 -8.81 37.02
C PHE A 677 26.33 -10.12 37.68
N ASP A 678 26.96 -11.03 36.92
CA ASP A 678 27.51 -12.27 37.43
C ASP A 678 28.67 -12.02 38.41
N PHE A 679 29.46 -10.94 38.28
CA PHE A 679 30.49 -10.59 39.28
C PHE A 679 29.91 -10.05 40.58
N ILE A 680 28.67 -9.53 40.55
CA ILE A 680 28.00 -9.00 41.74
C ILE A 680 27.31 -10.14 42.51
N ASN A 681 26.61 -11.02 41.79
CA ASN A 681 25.73 -12.02 42.40
C ASN A 681 26.24 -13.46 42.29
N ASP A 682 27.07 -13.81 41.31
CA ASP A 682 27.63 -15.16 41.09
C ASP A 682 29.17 -15.14 41.00
N SER A 683 29.83 -14.38 41.86
CA SER A 683 31.30 -14.17 41.81
C SER A 683 32.11 -15.46 41.97
N LEU A 684 31.53 -16.45 42.66
CA LEU A 684 32.10 -17.80 42.85
C LEU A 684 32.33 -18.52 41.52
N ARG A 685 31.51 -18.25 40.49
CA ARG A 685 31.71 -18.82 39.15
C ARG A 685 33.04 -18.40 38.54
N SER A 686 33.47 -17.16 38.81
CA SER A 686 34.76 -16.63 38.36
C SER A 686 35.89 -16.89 39.37
N ASN A 687 35.64 -17.70 40.41
CA ASN A 687 36.58 -18.01 41.49
C ASN A 687 37.09 -16.75 42.23
N ILE A 688 36.15 -15.81 42.47
CA ILE A 688 36.36 -14.51 43.13
C ILE A 688 35.46 -14.43 44.37
N LEU A 689 36.07 -14.09 45.51
CA LEU A 689 35.38 -13.82 46.77
C LEU A 689 35.74 -12.40 47.23
N LEU A 690 34.85 -11.45 46.90
CA LEU A 690 35.01 -10.03 47.25
C LEU A 690 33.71 -9.47 47.83
N PRO A 691 33.76 -8.42 48.66
CA PRO A 691 32.56 -7.75 49.15
C PRO A 691 31.69 -7.20 48.00
N LYS A 692 30.37 -7.44 48.07
CA LYS A 692 29.42 -6.99 47.02
C LYS A 692 29.45 -5.48 46.77
N TRP A 693 29.75 -4.67 47.79
CA TRP A 693 29.83 -3.22 47.63
C TRP A 693 30.94 -2.81 46.64
N LEU A 694 32.07 -3.53 46.63
CA LEU A 694 33.21 -3.26 45.77
C LEU A 694 32.91 -3.64 44.32
N THR A 695 32.38 -4.85 44.09
CA THR A 695 31.99 -5.29 42.74
C THR A 695 30.86 -4.43 42.18
N LYS A 696 29.90 -4.01 43.01
CA LYS A 696 28.83 -3.09 42.62
C LYS A 696 29.32 -1.66 42.35
N ALA A 697 30.31 -1.17 43.08
CA ALA A 697 30.93 0.12 42.80
C ALA A 697 31.60 0.12 41.42
N GLY A 698 32.31 -0.96 41.07
CA GLY A 698 32.91 -1.15 39.75
C GLY A 698 31.90 -1.03 38.60
N TYR A 699 30.65 -1.48 38.80
CA TYR A 699 29.60 -1.32 37.79
C TYR A 699 29.35 0.15 37.45
N LYS A 700 29.39 1.08 38.42
CA LYS A 700 29.05 2.49 38.21
C LYS A 700 29.88 3.15 37.10
N LEU A 701 31.13 2.72 36.93
CA LEU A 701 32.06 3.23 35.92
C LEU A 701 31.88 2.59 34.52
N LEU A 702 31.03 1.56 34.40
CA LEU A 702 30.72 0.92 33.12
C LEU A 702 29.53 1.59 32.43
N LEU A 703 29.62 1.67 31.10
CA LEU A 703 28.53 2.02 30.19
C LEU A 703 27.35 1.09 30.43
N LYS A 704 26.17 1.66 30.64
CA LYS A 704 24.96 0.89 30.95
C LYS A 704 24.41 0.25 29.67
N PRO A 705 24.18 -1.07 29.65
CA PRO A 705 23.42 -1.67 28.57
C PRO A 705 22.02 -1.05 28.48
N ASN A 706 21.48 -1.00 27.26
CA ASN A 706 20.19 -0.38 26.99
C ASN A 706 19.05 -1.17 27.64
N LEU A 707 19.04 -2.49 27.42
CA LEU A 707 18.02 -3.41 27.93
C LEU A 707 18.69 -4.57 28.66
N ASN A 708 18.16 -4.93 29.82
CA ASN A 708 18.72 -5.99 30.66
C ASN A 708 17.59 -6.92 31.09
N PHE A 709 17.63 -8.18 30.68
CA PHE A 709 16.62 -9.18 30.98
C PHE A 709 17.17 -10.22 31.97
N PHE A 710 16.53 -10.36 33.12
CA PHE A 710 16.80 -11.43 34.07
C PHE A 710 15.73 -12.51 33.94
N LEU A 711 16.14 -13.69 33.45
CA LEU A 711 15.29 -14.86 33.32
C LEU A 711 15.38 -15.70 34.59
N TYR A 712 14.23 -15.98 35.21
CA TYR A 712 14.12 -16.85 36.38
C TYR A 712 13.00 -17.88 36.22
N ALA A 713 13.04 -18.92 37.03
CA ALA A 713 12.00 -19.92 37.23
C ALA A 713 12.17 -20.48 38.65
N ASP A 714 11.21 -21.27 39.12
CA ASP A 714 11.36 -21.99 40.38
C ASP A 714 12.50 -23.02 40.33
N ALA A 715 13.06 -23.35 41.49
CA ALA A 715 14.23 -24.22 41.56
C ALA A 715 13.94 -25.64 41.05
N ALA A 716 12.73 -26.16 41.24
CA ALA A 716 12.35 -27.49 40.74
C ALA A 716 12.36 -27.51 39.20
N THR A 717 11.81 -26.48 38.56
CA THR A 717 11.86 -26.32 37.10
C THR A 717 13.29 -26.19 36.58
N ILE A 718 14.15 -25.41 37.25
CA ILE A 718 15.56 -25.24 36.85
C ILE A 718 16.32 -26.57 36.95
N LEU A 719 16.18 -27.27 38.07
CA LEU A 719 16.81 -28.58 38.30
C LEU A 719 16.34 -29.64 37.30
N LYS A 720 15.06 -29.58 36.87
CA LYS A 720 14.53 -30.45 35.82
C LYS A 720 15.16 -30.16 34.46
N ARG A 721 15.47 -28.90 34.15
CA ARG A 721 16.10 -28.48 32.88
C ARG A 721 17.60 -28.80 32.85
N LYS A 722 18.33 -28.50 33.93
CA LYS A 722 19.77 -28.75 34.08
C LYS A 722 20.15 -28.92 35.56
N LYS A 723 20.78 -30.03 35.91
CA LYS A 723 21.30 -30.32 37.26
C LYS A 723 22.75 -29.85 37.42
N GLU A 724 22.98 -28.54 37.44
CA GLU A 724 24.33 -27.96 37.61
C GLU A 724 24.56 -27.28 38.98
N LEU A 725 23.49 -26.91 39.69
CA LEU A 725 23.52 -26.22 40.99
C LEU A 725 22.53 -26.92 41.95
N ASP A 726 22.72 -26.74 43.26
CA ASP A 726 21.77 -27.20 44.28
C ASP A 726 20.60 -26.20 44.46
N GLU A 727 19.49 -26.68 45.00
CA GLU A 727 18.26 -25.90 45.18
C GLU A 727 18.50 -24.62 46.01
N LYS A 728 19.31 -24.72 47.07
CA LYS A 728 19.65 -23.58 47.93
C LYS A 728 20.42 -22.50 47.18
N ALA A 729 21.42 -22.87 46.35
CA ALA A 729 22.12 -21.88 45.55
C ALA A 729 21.23 -21.24 44.49
N ILE A 730 20.34 -22.02 43.86
CA ILE A 730 19.38 -21.49 42.87
C ILE A 730 18.48 -20.44 43.53
N ASN A 731 17.86 -20.76 44.67
CA ASN A 731 16.97 -19.84 45.37
C ASN A 731 17.71 -18.57 45.84
N SER A 732 18.92 -18.74 46.40
CA SER A 732 19.75 -17.62 46.86
C SER A 732 20.15 -16.69 45.71
N LEU A 733 20.65 -17.25 44.61
CA LEU A 733 21.04 -16.49 43.43
C LEU A 733 19.86 -15.76 42.80
N THR A 734 18.73 -16.45 42.63
CA THR A 734 17.53 -15.85 42.04
C THR A 734 17.08 -14.64 42.85
N LYS A 735 17.07 -14.75 44.19
CA LYS A 735 16.76 -13.62 45.09
C LYS A 735 17.76 -12.48 44.95
N ASP A 736 19.05 -12.79 44.88
CA ASP A 736 20.11 -11.79 44.72
C ASP A 736 20.01 -11.03 43.38
N TYR A 737 19.74 -11.73 42.27
CA TYR A 737 19.50 -11.10 40.97
C TYR A 737 18.23 -10.28 40.96
N PHE A 738 17.15 -10.79 41.55
CA PHE A 738 15.88 -10.08 41.67
C PHE A 738 16.06 -8.72 42.37
N ASN A 739 16.73 -8.73 43.53
CA ASN A 739 17.03 -7.51 44.29
C ASN A 739 17.91 -6.54 43.50
N LEU A 740 18.96 -7.05 42.85
CA LEU A 740 19.87 -6.22 42.06
C LEU A 740 19.16 -5.55 40.88
N PHE A 741 18.37 -6.29 40.09
CA PHE A 741 17.67 -5.75 38.94
C PHE A 741 16.60 -4.74 39.37
N THR A 742 15.86 -5.02 40.44
CA THR A 742 14.87 -4.09 41.01
C THR A 742 15.51 -2.77 41.47
N GLU A 743 16.70 -2.84 42.06
CA GLU A 743 17.43 -1.64 42.47
C GLU A 743 17.97 -0.86 41.27
N LEU A 744 18.55 -1.55 40.29
CA LEU A 744 19.16 -0.92 39.13
C LEU A 744 18.12 -0.27 38.22
N ASP A 745 16.92 -0.84 38.07
CA ASP A 745 15.86 -0.23 37.26
C ASP A 745 15.46 1.18 37.76
N LYS A 746 15.54 1.39 39.08
CA LYS A 746 15.23 2.68 39.71
C LYS A 746 16.37 3.70 39.62
N LYS A 747 17.63 3.24 39.56
CA LYS A 747 18.82 4.09 39.75
C LYS A 747 19.70 4.26 38.50
N SER A 748 19.53 3.41 37.50
CA SER A 748 20.39 3.37 36.30
C SER A 748 19.67 3.94 35.09
N LYS A 749 20.45 4.36 34.08
CA LYS A 749 19.91 4.85 32.80
C LYS A 749 19.37 3.70 31.92
N GLY A 750 19.90 2.50 32.08
CA GLY A 750 19.41 1.31 31.37
C GLY A 750 18.08 0.82 31.95
N LYS A 751 17.36 -0.03 31.22
CA LYS A 751 16.13 -0.67 31.70
C LYS A 751 16.37 -2.12 32.10
N TYR A 752 15.76 -2.55 33.20
CA TYR A 752 16.00 -3.85 33.82
C TYR A 752 14.67 -4.56 34.03
N PHE A 753 14.53 -5.73 33.42
CA PHE A 753 13.29 -6.49 33.41
C PHE A 753 13.49 -7.85 34.06
N LEU A 754 12.50 -8.23 34.86
CA LEU A 754 12.40 -9.54 35.51
C LEU A 754 11.39 -10.35 34.69
N ILE A 755 11.77 -11.55 34.22
CA ILE A 755 10.89 -12.41 33.44
C ILE A 755 10.90 -13.82 34.02
N GLU A 756 9.72 -14.29 34.39
CA GLU A 756 9.50 -15.69 34.74
C GLU A 756 9.41 -16.53 33.47
N ASN A 757 10.45 -17.30 33.17
CA ASN A 757 10.58 -18.02 31.92
C ASN A 757 9.95 -19.43 31.99
N LEU A 758 8.63 -19.46 32.00
CA LEU A 758 7.81 -20.68 31.92
C LEU A 758 7.36 -20.97 30.49
N HIS A 759 6.83 -19.95 29.82
CA HIS A 759 6.31 -20.03 28.45
C HIS A 759 7.18 -19.25 27.47
N LEU A 760 7.74 -19.96 26.47
CA LEU A 760 8.64 -19.39 25.48
C LEU A 760 7.99 -18.26 24.68
N GLN A 761 6.74 -18.45 24.22
CA GLN A 761 6.04 -17.47 23.39
C GLN A 761 5.79 -16.16 24.14
N GLU A 762 5.28 -16.22 25.37
CA GLU A 762 5.05 -15.04 26.21
C GLU A 762 6.34 -14.28 26.50
N THR A 763 7.41 -15.02 26.82
CA THR A 763 8.74 -14.44 27.06
C THR A 763 9.26 -13.71 25.81
N MET A 764 9.15 -14.33 24.64
CA MET A 764 9.57 -13.73 23.37
C MET A 764 8.74 -12.49 23.04
N SER A 765 7.41 -12.56 23.16
CA SER A 765 6.52 -11.41 22.95
C SER A 765 6.85 -10.25 23.88
N PHE A 766 7.16 -10.53 25.15
CA PHE A 766 7.58 -9.49 26.09
C PHE A 766 8.91 -8.85 25.68
N ILE A 767 9.93 -9.65 25.33
CA ILE A 767 11.23 -9.13 24.88
C ILE A 767 11.08 -8.28 23.62
N ALA A 768 10.31 -8.75 22.64
CA ALA A 768 10.01 -8.03 21.41
C ALA A 768 9.32 -6.69 21.71
N SER A 769 8.35 -6.66 22.62
CA SER A 769 7.63 -5.43 23.02
C SER A 769 8.55 -4.35 23.61
N LYS A 770 9.68 -4.74 24.23
CA LYS A 770 10.67 -3.80 24.79
C LYS A 770 11.78 -3.47 23.82
N THR A 771 12.11 -4.39 22.91
CA THR A 771 13.23 -4.28 21.99
C THR A 771 12.85 -3.53 20.71
N ASN A 772 11.70 -3.84 20.12
CA ASN A 772 11.28 -3.29 18.83
C ASN A 772 11.15 -1.75 18.85
N PRO A 773 10.57 -1.10 19.88
CA PRO A 773 10.46 0.36 19.93
C PRO A 773 11.80 1.10 20.05
N GLN A 774 12.89 0.42 20.44
CA GLN A 774 14.23 1.01 20.50
C GLN A 774 14.95 0.93 19.14
N ILE A 775 14.40 0.17 18.19
CA ILE A 775 14.97 -0.14 16.87
C ILE A 775 14.19 0.54 15.75
N LEU A 776 12.86 0.51 15.85
CA LEU A 776 11.88 1.12 14.95
C LEU A 776 11.71 2.62 15.25
#